data_AF-A0A7T7BL61-F1
#
_entry.id   AF-A0A7T7BL61-F1
#
_cell.length_a   1.000
_cell.length_b   1.000
_cell.length_c   1.000
_cell.angle_alpha   90.00
_cell.angle_beta   90.00
_cell.angle_gamma   90.00
#
_symmetry.space_group_name_H-M   'P 1'
#
loop_
_entity.id
_entity.type
_entity.pdbx_description
1 polymer ?
#
loop_
_entity_poly.entity_id
_entity_poly.type
_entity_poly.pdbx_seq_one_letter_code
_entity_poly.pdbx_strand_id
1 'polypeptide(L)'
;MDADRLNDALGLANDKSQNLGAYIYQPPKCGKSAGERPLKRRKFSSTAGKDEKVDLQSFVPLLSGDETPESTQLRYDAYQELWLNQEHKIQNILDDVDAGVLTDVSSFVTESSPQTCDGCIPTALVTVGSNVSSLSRLLSRLNGQLISTKEGSVVVLESGDAPNLKTTLKNIIRAAVTNTDGNDGYQKFLTDRAGPRLLGYDLDLLHDYVQRKGTNKLVLALRDSEAFDPGLLTDLLSLFKSWLDRIPFIVLLGISTSVELFEGRLPRSCVALLQGKHFEVQEAGNCVDRIYESLQTNPETSLWLGRNVTSTLFENTNDYFQSPEAFSRMVKYAYMSHFFANPLAVLLANPDSTILAQNKLCEAVRNLPSFRMFCEDLVEEGSIKQVRDMLEDDEYLIQETPKYLDANQQRMRNIFQAVRIVHICLQYTQHARKTNVSDLSIRALSGELSDSTIVDEMVATAKTLDSDKLDELLVRLQGILISPEAEAIQEDLRTLLETCSDSGPLRSGYNINSTVTKTTVVQQRIRLSKGQADLSEQAVEYTNIVDRLVALLQVHLTETLIDPQDLFLHEAFLFDLRNPIKETFAPRPRFAIERALATPFDYLLSSSDVTMTKVSAKQPATAILYQLYLDSGALVNIHDLWQAFYGVFETEEADGCDDRAVMSLFYGALSELKAFGVIKNSRKKTDHLAKSAWMGL
;
A
#
# COMPACT_ATOMS: atom_id res chain seq x y z
N MET A 1 -32.08 -17.77 -48.95
CA MET A 1 -32.26 -18.77 -47.89
C MET A 1 -33.07 -18.10 -46.81
N ASP A 2 -34.26 -18.62 -46.50
CA ASP A 2 -35.22 -17.98 -45.58
C ASP A 2 -34.67 -17.98 -44.14
N ALA A 3 -34.32 -16.80 -43.63
CA ALA A 3 -33.83 -16.59 -42.27
C ALA A 3 -34.83 -17.07 -41.20
N ASP A 4 -36.12 -17.06 -41.53
CA ASP A 4 -37.20 -17.48 -40.61
C ASP A 4 -37.18 -18.99 -40.33
N ARG A 5 -36.72 -19.82 -41.28
CA ARG A 5 -36.63 -21.28 -41.07
C ARG A 5 -35.43 -21.70 -40.22
N LEU A 6 -34.40 -20.87 -40.13
CA LEU A 6 -33.19 -21.12 -39.33
C LEU A 6 -33.43 -20.80 -37.85
N ASN A 7 -34.25 -19.78 -37.56
CA ASN A 7 -34.66 -19.42 -36.20
C ASN A 7 -35.58 -20.47 -35.56
N ASP A 8 -36.45 -21.12 -36.35
CA ASP A 8 -37.31 -22.22 -35.88
C ASP A 8 -36.53 -23.51 -35.63
N ALA A 9 -35.47 -23.78 -36.40
CA ALA A 9 -34.63 -24.98 -36.23
C ALA A 9 -33.75 -24.92 -34.96
N LEU A 10 -33.45 -23.73 -34.45
CA LEU A 10 -32.60 -23.50 -33.28
C LEU A 10 -33.38 -23.24 -31.97
N GLY A 11 -34.73 -23.23 -32.00
CA GLY A 11 -35.54 -23.01 -30.80
C GLY A 11 -35.36 -21.62 -30.15
N LEU A 12 -34.82 -20.65 -30.89
CA LEU A 12 -34.46 -19.32 -30.38
C LEU A 12 -35.65 -18.34 -30.32
N ALA A 13 -36.80 -18.69 -30.91
CA ALA A 13 -37.90 -17.76 -31.12
C ALA A 13 -38.72 -17.41 -29.86
N ASN A 14 -38.55 -18.11 -28.72
CA ASN A 14 -39.42 -17.93 -27.55
C ASN A 14 -38.70 -17.68 -26.21
N ASP A 15 -37.37 -17.60 -26.20
CA ASP A 15 -36.67 -17.43 -24.93
C ASP A 15 -36.49 -15.94 -24.60
N LYS A 16 -37.50 -15.36 -23.93
CA LYS A 16 -37.45 -13.99 -23.36
C LYS A 16 -36.26 -13.78 -22.40
N SER A 17 -35.52 -14.84 -22.08
CA SER A 17 -34.29 -14.84 -21.30
C SER A 17 -33.12 -14.14 -22.02
N GLN A 18 -33.05 -14.17 -23.35
CA GLN A 18 -31.87 -13.70 -24.11
C GLN A 18 -31.68 -12.18 -24.12
N ASN A 19 -32.73 -11.41 -23.80
CA ASN A 19 -32.71 -9.94 -23.78
C ASN A 19 -32.55 -9.36 -22.36
N LEU A 20 -32.18 -10.17 -21.38
CA LEU A 20 -32.00 -9.70 -19.99
C LEU A 20 -30.59 -9.13 -19.80
N GLY A 21 -30.49 -7.96 -19.17
CA GLY A 21 -29.20 -7.33 -18.83
C GLY A 21 -28.46 -7.99 -17.65
N ALA A 22 -29.08 -8.95 -16.96
CA ALA A 22 -28.47 -9.67 -15.85
C ALA A 22 -29.01 -11.11 -15.76
N TYR A 23 -28.11 -12.07 -15.53
CA TYR A 23 -28.41 -13.47 -15.33
C TYR A 23 -27.94 -13.89 -13.93
N ILE A 24 -28.83 -14.48 -13.12
CA ILE A 24 -28.50 -14.91 -11.76
C ILE A 24 -28.40 -16.44 -11.74
N TYR A 25 -27.16 -16.94 -11.68
CA TYR A 25 -26.89 -18.36 -11.51
C TYR A 25 -26.84 -18.68 -10.02
N GLN A 26 -27.84 -19.42 -9.53
CA GLN A 26 -27.81 -19.94 -8.17
C GLN A 26 -27.21 -21.36 -8.22
N PRO A 27 -26.27 -21.70 -7.33
CA PRO A 27 -25.78 -23.07 -7.24
C PRO A 27 -26.97 -24.00 -6.99
N PRO A 28 -27.02 -25.17 -7.62
CA PRO A 28 -28.12 -26.11 -7.42
C PRO A 28 -28.20 -26.43 -5.94
N LYS A 29 -29.31 -26.05 -5.29
CA LYS A 29 -29.57 -26.48 -3.91
C LYS A 29 -29.63 -28.00 -3.94
N CYS A 30 -28.71 -28.65 -3.22
CA CYS A 30 -28.68 -30.10 -3.09
C CYS A 30 -30.09 -30.59 -2.72
N GLY A 31 -30.74 -31.33 -3.63
CA GLY A 31 -32.06 -31.94 -3.40
C GLY A 31 -33.28 -31.38 -4.16
N LYS A 32 -33.16 -30.50 -5.17
CA LYS A 32 -34.30 -30.19 -6.07
C LYS A 32 -33.94 -30.31 -7.54
N SER A 33 -34.62 -31.22 -8.24
CA SER A 33 -34.56 -31.33 -9.70
C SER A 33 -35.08 -30.05 -10.35
N ALA A 34 -34.43 -29.65 -11.44
CA ALA A 34 -34.76 -28.45 -12.20
C ALA A 34 -36.20 -28.55 -12.77
N GLY A 35 -37.14 -27.75 -12.24
CA GLY A 35 -38.49 -27.67 -12.81
C GLY A 35 -39.59 -27.08 -11.93
N GLU A 36 -39.46 -27.05 -10.60
CA GLU A 36 -40.56 -26.56 -9.75
C GLU A 36 -40.50 -25.04 -9.49
N ARG A 37 -41.55 -24.33 -9.93
CA ARG A 37 -41.82 -22.92 -9.56
C ARG A 37 -41.79 -22.75 -8.04
N PRO A 38 -41.21 -21.66 -7.50
CA PRO A 38 -41.10 -21.48 -6.06
C PRO A 38 -42.48 -21.31 -5.43
N LEU A 39 -42.91 -22.30 -4.64
CA LEU A 39 -44.08 -22.17 -3.76
C LEU A 39 -43.78 -21.20 -2.61
N LYS A 40 -44.79 -20.37 -2.30
CA LYS A 40 -44.79 -19.30 -1.29
C LYS A 40 -44.03 -19.69 -0.01
N ARG A 41 -43.05 -18.86 0.32
CA ARG A 41 -42.24 -18.78 1.55
C ARG A 41 -43.04 -19.22 2.79
N ARG A 42 -42.70 -20.39 3.35
CA ARG A 42 -42.98 -20.74 4.75
C ARG A 42 -41.65 -20.67 5.51
N LYS A 43 -41.59 -19.86 6.57
CA LYS A 43 -40.44 -19.73 7.47
C LYS A 43 -40.07 -21.13 8.01
N PHE A 44 -38.83 -21.56 7.81
CA PHE A 44 -38.23 -22.66 8.55
C PHE A 44 -36.97 -22.14 9.26
N SER A 45 -36.91 -22.49 10.54
CA SER A 45 -35.83 -22.25 11.50
C SER A 45 -34.54 -22.93 11.07
N SER A 46 -33.42 -22.23 11.26
CA SER A 46 -32.06 -22.70 11.01
C SER A 46 -31.67 -23.83 11.95
N THR A 47 -31.58 -25.05 11.45
CA THR A 47 -30.72 -26.09 12.02
C THR A 47 -29.48 -26.16 11.16
N ALA A 48 -28.34 -25.77 11.74
CA ALA A 48 -27.02 -25.81 11.13
C ALA A 48 -26.62 -27.26 10.81
N GLY A 49 -26.80 -27.66 9.56
CA GLY A 49 -26.06 -28.78 8.98
C GLY A 49 -24.67 -28.27 8.59
N LYS A 50 -23.63 -28.99 9.03
CA LYS A 50 -22.26 -28.77 8.56
C LYS A 50 -22.21 -29.02 7.06
N ASP A 51 -22.18 -27.95 6.26
CA ASP A 51 -21.74 -28.02 4.88
C ASP A 51 -20.25 -28.39 4.91
N GLU A 52 -19.91 -29.57 4.42
CA GLU A 52 -18.54 -29.89 4.00
C GLU A 52 -18.17 -28.87 2.92
N LYS A 53 -17.38 -27.88 3.29
CA LYS A 53 -16.69 -27.02 2.32
C LYS A 53 -15.86 -27.96 1.47
N VAL A 54 -16.17 -28.07 0.19
CA VAL A 54 -15.18 -28.53 -0.78
C VAL A 54 -14.03 -27.53 -0.67
N ASP A 55 -12.92 -27.95 -0.07
CA ASP A 55 -11.70 -27.15 0.02
C ASP A 55 -11.22 -26.89 -1.41
N LEU A 56 -11.62 -25.73 -1.95
CA LEU A 56 -10.95 -25.13 -3.09
C LEU A 56 -9.50 -24.94 -2.65
N GLN A 57 -8.61 -25.82 -3.11
CA GLN A 57 -7.16 -25.65 -2.97
C GLN A 57 -6.84 -24.23 -3.43
N SER A 58 -6.46 -23.38 -2.47
CA SER A 58 -6.34 -21.94 -2.71
C SER A 58 -5.11 -21.60 -3.55
N PHE A 59 -4.06 -22.44 -3.48
CA PHE A 59 -2.86 -22.37 -4.31
C PHE A 59 -2.82 -23.51 -5.34
N VAL A 60 -2.23 -23.22 -6.49
CA VAL A 60 -2.05 -24.18 -7.58
C VAL A 60 -0.74 -24.95 -7.37
N PRO A 61 -0.70 -26.28 -7.65
CA PRO A 61 0.53 -27.05 -7.64
C PRO A 61 1.56 -26.49 -8.64
N LEU A 62 2.80 -26.28 -8.17
CA LEU A 62 3.92 -25.81 -8.98
C LEU A 62 4.71 -26.99 -9.59
N LEU A 63 5.87 -26.71 -10.19
CA LEU A 63 6.78 -27.70 -10.80
C LEU A 63 6.11 -28.55 -11.91
N SER A 64 5.25 -27.89 -12.69
CA SER A 64 4.42 -28.51 -13.75
C SER A 64 3.40 -29.54 -13.24
N GLY A 65 2.98 -29.42 -11.99
CA GLY A 65 1.98 -30.30 -11.38
C GLY A 65 2.56 -31.43 -10.53
N ASP A 66 3.88 -31.48 -10.36
CA ASP A 66 4.56 -32.50 -9.56
C ASP A 66 4.77 -32.10 -8.09
N GLU A 67 4.38 -30.88 -7.71
CA GLU A 67 4.34 -30.49 -6.31
C GLU A 67 3.28 -31.33 -5.56
N THR A 68 3.66 -31.93 -4.42
CA THR A 68 2.72 -32.70 -3.61
C THR A 68 1.63 -31.80 -3.01
N PRO A 69 0.41 -32.32 -2.81
CA PRO A 69 -0.66 -31.54 -2.20
C PRO A 69 -0.30 -31.07 -0.78
N GLU A 70 0.50 -31.85 -0.04
CA GLU A 70 1.03 -31.48 1.27
C GLU A 70 1.98 -30.27 1.19
N SER A 71 2.87 -30.23 0.19
CA SER A 71 3.74 -29.07 -0.07
C SER A 71 2.92 -27.82 -0.41
N THR A 72 1.91 -27.95 -1.29
CA THR A 72 1.06 -26.83 -1.66
C THR A 72 0.28 -26.28 -0.47
N GLN A 73 -0.24 -27.16 0.39
CA GLN A 73 -0.91 -26.77 1.64
C GLN A 73 0.05 -26.08 2.61
N LEU A 74 1.24 -26.66 2.81
CA LEU A 74 2.25 -26.10 3.70
C LEU A 74 2.73 -24.70 3.24
N ARG A 75 2.87 -24.44 1.93
CA ARG A 75 3.11 -23.07 1.42
C ARG A 75 1.98 -22.11 1.79
N TYR A 76 0.74 -22.57 1.66
CA TYR A 76 -0.43 -21.75 1.95
C TYR A 76 -0.54 -21.43 3.44
N ASP A 77 -0.32 -22.43 4.30
CA ASP A 77 -0.35 -22.28 5.75
C ASP A 77 0.78 -21.35 6.22
N ALA A 78 1.99 -21.51 5.66
CA ALA A 78 3.13 -20.61 5.93
C ALA A 78 2.84 -19.16 5.52
N TYR A 79 2.22 -18.96 4.35
CA TYR A 79 1.75 -17.63 3.93
C TYR A 79 0.77 -17.04 4.95
N GLN A 80 -0.24 -17.82 5.36
CA GLN A 80 -1.24 -17.34 6.32
C GLN A 80 -0.61 -16.97 7.66
N GLU A 81 0.24 -17.83 8.21
CA GLU A 81 0.91 -17.58 9.50
C GLU A 81 1.79 -16.34 9.45
N LEU A 82 2.69 -16.26 8.46
CA LEU A 82 3.60 -15.11 8.33
C LEU A 82 2.83 -13.83 8.06
N TRP A 83 1.80 -13.86 7.20
CA TRP A 83 1.00 -12.67 6.93
C TRP A 83 0.18 -12.23 8.14
N LEU A 84 -0.44 -13.14 8.90
CA LEU A 84 -1.21 -12.78 10.10
C LEU A 84 -0.34 -12.08 11.13
N ASN A 85 0.89 -12.57 11.33
CA ASN A 85 1.86 -11.94 12.24
C ASN A 85 2.20 -10.50 11.79
N GLN A 86 2.37 -10.27 10.49
CA GLN A 86 2.62 -8.93 9.96
C GLN A 86 1.38 -8.04 10.00
N GLU A 87 0.19 -8.58 9.70
CA GLU A 87 -1.08 -7.86 9.74
C GLU A 87 -1.40 -7.37 11.16
N HIS A 88 -1.17 -8.20 12.18
CA HIS A 88 -1.30 -7.78 13.58
C HIS A 88 -0.35 -6.62 13.94
N LYS A 89 0.90 -6.65 13.48
CA LYS A 89 1.86 -5.56 13.72
C LYS A 89 1.41 -4.27 13.04
N ILE A 90 1.00 -4.35 11.78
CA ILE A 90 0.48 -3.20 11.03
C ILE A 90 -0.73 -2.61 11.76
N GLN A 91 -1.67 -3.46 12.18
CA GLN A 91 -2.87 -3.01 12.90
C GLN A 91 -2.52 -2.33 14.23
N ASN A 92 -1.55 -2.87 14.99
CA ASN A 92 -1.08 -2.25 16.23
C ASN A 92 -0.45 -0.87 15.98
N ILE A 93 0.35 -0.72 14.92
CA ILE A 93 0.95 0.57 14.55
C ILE A 93 -0.13 1.59 14.16
N LEU A 94 -1.09 1.17 13.34
CA LEU A 94 -2.22 2.02 12.97
C LEU A 94 -3.00 2.45 14.21
N ASP A 95 -3.25 1.53 15.14
CA ASP A 95 -4.02 1.81 16.35
C ASP A 95 -3.28 2.71 17.36
N ASP A 96 -1.96 2.62 17.42
CA ASP A 96 -1.08 3.52 18.19
C ASP A 96 -1.11 4.94 17.61
N VAL A 97 -0.96 5.09 16.29
CA VAL A 97 -1.01 6.40 15.61
C VAL A 97 -2.34 7.12 15.87
N ASP A 98 -3.45 6.38 15.84
CA ASP A 98 -4.78 6.94 16.09
C ASP A 98 -5.10 7.15 17.57
N ALA A 99 -4.38 6.49 18.49
CA ALA A 99 -4.72 6.50 19.92
C ALA A 99 -4.67 7.90 20.53
N GLY A 100 -3.69 8.71 20.13
CA GLY A 100 -3.56 10.10 20.58
C GLY A 100 -4.79 10.93 20.20
N VAL A 101 -5.12 10.97 18.90
CA VAL A 101 -6.26 11.74 18.38
C VAL A 101 -7.59 11.21 18.93
N LEU A 102 -7.73 9.88 19.05
CA LEU A 102 -8.93 9.27 19.64
C LEU A 102 -9.14 9.74 21.09
N THR A 103 -8.07 9.84 21.87
CA THR A 103 -8.13 10.31 23.27
C THR A 103 -8.52 11.78 23.33
N ASP A 104 -7.98 12.61 22.44
CA ASP A 104 -8.30 14.03 22.35
C ASP A 104 -9.75 14.29 21.89
N VAL A 105 -10.24 13.51 20.93
CA VAL A 105 -11.63 13.61 20.46
C VAL A 105 -12.60 13.05 21.51
N SER A 106 -12.25 11.95 22.18
CA SER A 106 -13.08 11.35 23.24
C SER A 106 -13.19 12.26 24.47
N SER A 107 -12.09 12.87 24.91
CA SER A 107 -12.10 13.90 25.96
C SER A 107 -12.97 15.10 25.55
N PHE A 108 -12.86 15.56 24.30
CA PHE A 108 -13.74 16.62 23.80
C PHE A 108 -15.22 16.23 23.81
N VAL A 109 -15.59 15.03 23.37
CA VAL A 109 -16.99 14.57 23.34
C VAL A 109 -17.57 14.45 24.76
N THR A 110 -16.77 14.00 25.72
CA THR A 110 -17.20 13.85 27.11
C THR A 110 -17.36 15.21 27.80
N GLU A 111 -16.38 16.11 27.65
CA GLU A 111 -16.38 17.46 28.23
C GLU A 111 -17.41 18.41 27.60
N SER A 112 -17.65 18.28 26.29
CA SER A 112 -18.50 19.21 25.55
C SER A 112 -19.97 19.00 25.85
N SER A 113 -20.64 20.01 26.38
CA SER A 113 -22.10 20.05 26.51
C SER A 113 -22.65 21.32 25.84
N PRO A 114 -23.93 21.33 25.43
CA PRO A 114 -24.55 22.54 24.88
C PRO A 114 -24.48 23.74 25.84
N GLN A 115 -24.42 23.49 27.14
CA GLN A 115 -24.30 24.50 28.20
C GLN A 115 -22.87 25.05 28.31
N THR A 116 -21.86 24.21 28.04
CA THR A 116 -20.45 24.61 28.02
C THR A 116 -20.10 25.46 26.79
N CYS A 117 -20.91 25.39 25.73
CA CYS A 117 -20.66 26.07 24.45
C CYS A 117 -21.56 27.29 24.21
N ASP A 118 -22.08 27.96 25.25
CA ASP A 118 -22.97 29.13 25.13
C ASP A 118 -24.18 28.89 24.21
N GLY A 119 -24.68 27.64 24.20
CA GLY A 119 -25.77 27.19 23.35
C GLY A 119 -25.39 26.92 21.89
N CYS A 120 -24.15 27.13 21.45
CA CYS A 120 -23.65 26.75 20.11
C CYS A 120 -23.47 25.23 19.96
N ILE A 121 -23.42 24.76 18.71
CA ILE A 121 -23.21 23.34 18.42
C ILE A 121 -21.73 23.00 18.66
N PRO A 122 -21.41 22.12 19.63
CA PRO A 122 -20.05 21.63 19.79
C PRO A 122 -19.62 20.87 18.54
N THR A 123 -18.55 21.34 17.90
CA THR A 123 -18.09 20.82 16.62
C THR A 123 -16.63 20.41 16.69
N ALA A 124 -16.31 19.15 16.37
CA ALA A 124 -14.95 18.67 16.18
C ALA A 124 -14.59 18.78 14.70
N LEU A 125 -13.57 19.58 14.37
CA LEU A 125 -13.02 19.73 13.03
C LEU A 125 -11.82 18.81 12.91
N VAL A 126 -11.98 17.67 12.25
CA VAL A 126 -10.91 16.66 12.12
C VAL A 126 -10.30 16.77 10.73
N THR A 127 -9.05 17.21 10.66
CA THR A 127 -8.28 17.24 9.41
C THR A 127 -7.63 15.87 9.18
N VAL A 128 -8.00 15.25 8.06
CA VAL A 128 -7.65 13.86 7.72
C VAL A 128 -6.63 13.79 6.58
N GLY A 129 -6.47 14.88 5.83
CA GLY A 129 -5.63 14.93 4.64
C GLY A 129 -6.09 13.95 3.56
N SER A 130 -5.14 13.26 2.93
CA SER A 130 -5.39 12.23 1.92
C SER A 130 -5.83 10.87 2.50
N ASN A 131 -5.74 10.67 3.82
CA ASN A 131 -5.98 9.36 4.45
C ASN A 131 -7.44 9.17 4.90
N VAL A 132 -8.38 9.14 3.95
CA VAL A 132 -9.84 9.06 4.24
C VAL A 132 -10.24 7.81 5.06
N SER A 133 -9.41 6.75 5.10
CA SER A 133 -9.63 5.54 5.90
C SER A 133 -9.38 5.74 7.40
N SER A 134 -8.44 6.60 7.81
CA SER A 134 -8.13 6.82 9.23
C SER A 134 -9.36 7.31 10.00
N LEU A 135 -10.11 8.25 9.41
CA LEU A 135 -11.33 8.77 10.02
C LEU A 135 -12.38 7.67 10.25
N SER A 136 -12.51 6.70 9.34
CA SER A 136 -13.45 5.59 9.55
C SER A 136 -13.07 4.71 10.73
N ARG A 137 -11.76 4.44 10.89
CA ARG A 137 -11.24 3.65 12.00
C ARG A 137 -11.41 4.40 13.32
N LEU A 138 -11.07 5.67 13.37
CA LEU A 138 -11.28 6.55 14.53
C LEU A 138 -12.76 6.56 14.94
N LEU A 139 -13.68 6.78 13.99
CA LEU A 139 -15.12 6.84 14.28
C LEU A 139 -15.68 5.49 14.75
N SER A 140 -15.22 4.38 14.18
CA SER A 140 -15.61 3.04 14.63
C SER A 140 -15.18 2.78 16.08
N ARG A 141 -13.93 3.12 16.42
CA ARG A 141 -13.39 3.00 17.79
C ARG A 141 -14.12 3.91 18.77
N LEU A 142 -14.37 5.16 18.38
CA LEU A 142 -15.12 6.12 19.19
C LEU A 142 -16.55 5.63 19.46
N ASN A 143 -17.22 5.06 18.45
CA ASN A 143 -18.54 4.46 18.62
C ASN A 143 -18.51 3.26 19.58
N GLY A 144 -17.52 2.38 19.45
CA GLY A 144 -17.33 1.26 20.37
C GLY A 144 -17.11 1.71 21.82
N GLN A 145 -16.32 2.76 22.04
CA GLN A 145 -16.10 3.34 23.37
C GLN A 145 -17.40 3.93 23.94
N LEU A 146 -18.11 4.79 23.20
CA LEU A 146 -19.34 5.44 23.68
C LEU A 146 -20.48 4.45 23.96
N ILE A 147 -20.60 3.39 23.16
CA ILE A 147 -21.59 2.33 23.40
C ILE A 147 -21.22 1.54 24.65
N SER A 148 -19.92 1.27 24.88
CA SER A 148 -19.44 0.53 26.06
C SER A 148 -19.66 1.30 27.37
N THR A 149 -19.44 2.62 27.36
CA THR A 149 -19.68 3.50 28.51
C THR A 149 -21.16 3.86 28.70
N LYS A 150 -22.03 3.52 27.72
CA LYS A 150 -23.44 3.91 27.65
C LYS A 150 -23.67 5.43 27.68
N GLU A 151 -22.66 6.22 27.32
CA GLU A 151 -22.74 7.68 27.31
C GLU A 151 -23.33 8.22 26.02
N GLY A 152 -23.21 7.48 24.91
CA GLY A 152 -23.55 8.01 23.60
C GLY A 152 -23.62 7.00 22.47
N SER A 153 -23.86 7.54 21.27
CA SER A 153 -23.74 6.81 20.00
C SER A 153 -23.19 7.73 18.92
N VAL A 154 -22.42 7.16 17.99
CA VAL A 154 -21.93 7.84 16.80
C VAL A 154 -22.77 7.42 15.61
N VAL A 155 -23.24 8.41 14.85
CA VAL A 155 -23.89 8.24 13.56
C VAL A 155 -22.97 8.80 12.49
N VAL A 156 -22.52 7.93 11.58
CA VAL A 156 -21.67 8.31 10.46
C VAL A 156 -22.55 8.56 9.24
N LEU A 157 -22.30 9.66 8.54
CA LEU A 157 -22.97 10.01 7.28
C LEU A 157 -21.92 10.34 6.22
N GLU A 158 -22.17 9.87 5.00
CA GLU A 158 -21.42 10.24 3.80
C GLU A 158 -22.28 11.11 2.88
N SER A 159 -21.66 11.89 1.99
CA SER A 159 -22.38 12.77 1.06
C SER A 159 -23.39 12.02 0.18
N GLY A 160 -23.07 10.77 -0.20
CA GLY A 160 -23.95 9.87 -0.95
C GLY A 160 -25.26 9.52 -0.21
N ASP A 161 -25.25 9.54 1.13
CA ASP A 161 -26.42 9.29 1.96
C ASP A 161 -27.29 10.52 2.17
N ALA A 162 -26.85 11.69 1.69
CA ALA A 162 -27.46 12.99 1.98
C ALA A 162 -27.85 13.80 0.72
N PRO A 163 -28.63 13.26 -0.24
CA PRO A 163 -29.02 14.01 -1.44
C PRO A 163 -30.04 15.13 -1.17
N ASN A 164 -30.83 15.02 -0.09
CA ASN A 164 -31.77 16.05 0.35
C ASN A 164 -32.04 15.95 1.87
N LEU A 165 -32.55 17.02 2.47
CA LEU A 165 -32.73 17.10 3.93
C LEU A 165 -33.59 15.95 4.49
N LYS A 166 -34.66 15.58 3.78
CA LYS A 166 -35.58 14.51 4.17
C LYS A 166 -34.89 13.14 4.21
N THR A 167 -34.06 12.83 3.22
CA THR A 167 -33.28 11.57 3.21
C THR A 167 -32.21 11.57 4.28
N THR A 168 -31.53 12.70 4.49
CA THR A 168 -30.48 12.82 5.50
C THR A 168 -31.04 12.58 6.90
N LEU A 169 -32.16 13.23 7.26
CA LEU A 169 -32.82 13.03 8.55
C LEU A 169 -33.29 11.58 8.74
N LYS A 170 -33.87 10.97 7.70
CA LYS A 170 -34.27 9.57 7.74
C LYS A 170 -33.08 8.63 7.98
N ASN A 171 -31.95 8.92 7.34
CA ASN A 171 -30.73 8.13 7.46
C ASN A 171 -30.08 8.33 8.84
N ILE A 172 -30.09 9.55 9.39
CA ILE A 172 -29.66 9.82 10.78
C ILE A 172 -30.46 8.98 11.77
N ILE A 173 -31.80 9.04 11.69
CA ILE A 173 -32.68 8.31 12.61
C ILE A 173 -32.48 6.79 12.44
N ARG A 174 -32.38 6.32 11.20
CA ARG A 174 -32.12 4.90 10.93
C ARG A 174 -30.80 4.46 11.55
N ALA A 175 -29.71 5.17 11.24
CA ALA A 175 -28.37 4.84 11.71
C ALA A 175 -28.28 4.86 13.25
N ALA A 176 -28.86 5.87 13.91
CA ALA A 176 -28.89 5.97 15.36
C ALA A 176 -29.56 4.75 16.03
N VAL A 177 -30.64 4.24 15.45
CA VAL A 177 -31.37 3.08 15.98
C VAL A 177 -30.71 1.76 15.58
N THR A 178 -30.17 1.65 14.37
CA THR A 178 -29.52 0.42 13.90
C THR A 178 -28.20 0.16 14.60
N ASN A 179 -27.46 1.20 14.97
CA ASN A 179 -26.16 1.07 15.63
C ASN A 179 -26.27 0.44 17.04
N THR A 180 -27.45 0.50 17.66
CA THR A 180 -27.71 0.00 19.02
C THR A 180 -28.63 -1.22 19.05
N ASP A 181 -29.75 -1.20 18.31
CA ASP A 181 -30.81 -2.21 18.37
C ASP A 181 -30.92 -3.04 17.07
N GLY A 182 -30.07 -2.77 16.07
CA GLY A 182 -30.06 -3.45 14.78
C GLY A 182 -31.26 -3.11 13.89
N ASN A 183 -31.30 -3.72 12.70
CA ASN A 183 -32.34 -3.43 11.70
C ASN A 183 -33.75 -3.86 12.14
N ASP A 184 -33.85 -4.97 12.87
CA ASP A 184 -35.12 -5.43 13.45
C ASP A 184 -35.61 -4.48 14.56
N GLY A 185 -34.68 -3.87 15.29
CA GLY A 185 -34.96 -2.83 16.28
C GLY A 185 -35.59 -1.58 15.65
N TYR A 186 -35.06 -1.11 14.51
CA TYR A 186 -35.61 0.04 13.79
C TYR A 186 -37.06 -0.19 13.32
N GLN A 187 -37.35 -1.38 12.78
CA GLN A 187 -38.72 -1.71 12.37
C GLN A 187 -39.68 -1.75 13.56
N LYS A 188 -39.28 -2.38 14.67
CA LYS A 188 -40.06 -2.38 15.91
C LYS A 188 -40.27 -0.97 16.44
N PHE A 189 -39.22 -0.14 16.45
CA PHE A 189 -39.28 1.23 16.94
C PHE A 189 -40.28 2.12 16.18
N LEU A 190 -40.45 1.89 14.88
CA LEU A 190 -41.46 2.58 14.07
C LEU A 190 -42.89 2.05 14.29
N THR A 191 -43.04 0.79 14.73
CA THR A 191 -44.35 0.15 14.90
C THR A 191 -44.89 0.18 16.33
N ASP A 192 -44.01 0.20 17.33
CA ASP A 192 -44.32 -0.08 18.75
C ASP A 192 -44.59 1.20 19.56
N ARG A 193 -45.00 2.29 18.88
CA ARG A 193 -45.32 3.57 19.53
C ARG A 193 -46.82 3.71 19.80
N ALA A 194 -47.16 4.06 21.05
CA ALA A 194 -48.48 4.55 21.39
C ALA A 194 -48.61 6.02 20.94
N GLY A 195 -49.18 6.26 19.76
CA GLY A 195 -49.38 7.60 19.22
C GLY A 195 -49.61 7.65 17.71
N PRO A 196 -49.82 8.86 17.13
CA PRO A 196 -49.90 9.02 15.68
C PRO A 196 -48.58 8.62 15.01
N ARG A 197 -48.67 7.99 13.83
CA ARG A 197 -47.48 7.59 13.05
C ARG A 197 -46.73 8.83 12.59
N LEU A 198 -45.58 9.09 13.22
CA LEU A 198 -44.63 10.09 12.78
C LEU A 198 -43.95 9.64 11.48
N LEU A 199 -43.56 10.63 10.68
CA LEU A 199 -42.85 10.37 9.43
C LEU A 199 -41.42 9.94 9.75
N GLY A 200 -40.87 9.00 8.96
CA GLY A 200 -39.55 8.41 9.24
C GLY A 200 -38.35 9.35 9.16
N TYR A 201 -38.57 10.66 8.96
CA TYR A 201 -37.57 11.73 8.90
C TYR A 201 -37.81 12.80 9.97
N ASP A 202 -38.78 12.60 10.86
CA ASP A 202 -39.12 13.55 11.92
C ASP A 202 -38.15 13.41 13.10
N LEU A 203 -37.56 14.52 13.56
CA LEU A 203 -36.61 14.53 14.68
C LEU A 203 -37.27 14.18 16.02
N ASP A 204 -38.60 14.29 16.14
CA ASP A 204 -39.33 13.76 17.29
C ASP A 204 -39.12 12.24 17.44
N LEU A 205 -38.84 11.52 16.35
CA LEU A 205 -38.47 10.11 16.43
C LEU A 205 -37.13 9.93 17.15
N LEU A 206 -36.15 10.75 16.81
CA LEU A 206 -34.81 10.73 17.40
C LEU A 206 -34.84 11.17 18.86
N HIS A 207 -35.64 12.18 19.19
CA HIS A 207 -35.80 12.66 20.56
C HIS A 207 -36.36 11.56 21.48
N ASP A 208 -37.45 10.89 21.08
CA ASP A 208 -38.02 9.78 21.85
C ASP A 208 -37.03 8.60 21.97
N TYR A 209 -36.22 8.35 20.93
CA TYR A 209 -35.15 7.34 21.00
C TYR A 209 -34.11 7.69 22.07
N VAL A 210 -33.61 8.93 22.06
CA VAL A 210 -32.62 9.47 23.00
C VAL A 210 -33.16 9.42 24.43
N GLN A 211 -34.44 9.76 24.64
CA GLN A 211 -35.09 9.68 25.97
C GLN A 211 -35.20 8.24 26.47
N ARG A 212 -35.63 7.29 25.63
CA ARG A 212 -35.78 5.88 26.03
C ARG A 212 -34.46 5.21 26.40
N LYS A 213 -33.38 5.57 25.70
CA LYS A 213 -32.05 5.01 25.94
C LYS A 213 -31.23 5.78 26.97
N GLY A 214 -31.67 6.97 27.37
CA GLY A 214 -30.90 7.85 28.26
C GLY A 214 -29.58 8.28 27.64
N THR A 215 -29.56 8.51 26.32
CA THR A 215 -28.33 8.85 25.59
C THR A 215 -27.94 10.29 25.89
N ASN A 216 -26.77 10.48 26.51
CA ASN A 216 -26.32 11.82 26.92
C ASN A 216 -25.61 12.58 25.79
N LYS A 217 -25.06 11.87 24.80
CA LYS A 217 -24.29 12.43 23.69
C LYS A 217 -24.66 11.74 22.38
N LEU A 218 -25.10 12.50 21.38
CA LEU A 218 -25.31 11.98 20.02
C LEU A 218 -24.30 12.64 19.08
N VAL A 219 -23.27 11.89 18.69
CA VAL A 219 -22.22 12.37 17.80
C VAL A 219 -22.63 12.10 16.35
N LEU A 220 -22.76 13.16 15.55
CA LEU A 220 -23.03 13.09 14.12
C LEU A 220 -21.73 13.37 13.36
N ALA A 221 -21.15 12.33 12.76
CA ALA A 221 -19.91 12.43 12.01
C ALA A 221 -20.19 12.53 10.50
N LEU A 222 -19.86 13.67 9.90
CA LEU A 222 -19.88 13.89 8.45
C LEU A 222 -18.48 13.59 7.91
N ARG A 223 -18.31 12.44 7.26
CA ARG A 223 -16.98 11.93 6.86
C ARG A 223 -16.32 12.80 5.79
N ASP A 224 -17.08 13.17 4.77
CA ASP A 224 -16.66 13.91 3.59
C ASP A 224 -17.38 15.26 3.52
N SER A 225 -17.26 16.05 4.59
CA SER A 225 -18.01 17.32 4.75
C SER A 225 -17.87 18.29 3.57
N GLU A 226 -16.75 18.24 2.85
CA GLU A 226 -16.48 19.03 1.66
C GLU A 226 -17.30 18.65 0.42
N ALA A 227 -17.77 17.41 0.34
CA ALA A 227 -18.56 16.90 -0.78
C ALA A 227 -20.07 17.15 -0.61
N PHE A 228 -20.50 17.60 0.57
CA PHE A 228 -21.89 17.96 0.82
C PHE A 228 -22.28 19.24 0.09
N ASP A 229 -23.55 19.31 -0.30
CA ASP A 229 -24.13 20.57 -0.77
C ASP A 229 -24.10 21.62 0.37
N PRO A 230 -23.52 22.81 0.17
CA PRO A 230 -23.43 23.83 1.22
C PRO A 230 -24.79 24.34 1.72
N GLY A 231 -25.81 24.35 0.86
CA GLY A 231 -27.16 24.74 1.22
C GLY A 231 -27.78 23.73 2.18
N LEU A 232 -27.70 22.45 1.82
CA LEU A 232 -28.13 21.34 2.69
C LEU A 232 -27.43 21.37 4.05
N LEU A 233 -26.11 21.56 4.07
CA LEU A 233 -25.33 21.59 5.31
C LEU A 233 -25.74 22.76 6.20
N THR A 234 -26.00 23.93 5.62
CA THR A 234 -26.51 25.10 6.35
C THR A 234 -27.88 24.85 6.95
N ASP A 235 -28.81 24.29 6.17
CA ASP A 235 -30.16 23.94 6.64
C ASP A 235 -30.09 22.92 7.79
N LEU A 236 -29.24 21.89 7.65
CA LEU A 236 -29.07 20.84 8.64
C LEU A 236 -28.45 21.33 9.95
N LEU A 237 -27.41 22.18 9.88
CA LEU A 237 -26.81 22.79 11.08
C LEU A 237 -27.78 23.76 11.77
N SER A 238 -28.53 24.56 11.01
CA SER A 238 -29.56 25.43 11.59
C SER A 238 -30.68 24.63 12.27
N LEU A 239 -31.08 23.49 11.68
CA LEU A 239 -32.02 22.56 12.27
C LEU A 239 -31.45 21.99 13.58
N PHE A 240 -30.22 21.48 13.59
CA PHE A 240 -29.61 20.93 14.81
C PHE A 240 -29.53 21.96 15.93
N LYS A 241 -29.16 23.20 15.63
CA LYS A 241 -29.15 24.32 16.59
C LYS A 241 -30.52 24.48 17.27
N SER A 242 -31.61 24.40 16.50
CA SER A 242 -32.98 24.56 17.04
C SER A 242 -33.47 23.38 17.89
N TRP A 243 -32.75 22.25 17.88
CA TRP A 243 -33.06 21.05 18.65
C TRP A 243 -32.02 20.72 19.72
N LEU A 244 -30.99 21.56 19.92
CA LEU A 244 -29.95 21.36 20.93
C LEU A 244 -30.48 21.30 22.37
N ASP A 245 -31.64 21.92 22.62
CA ASP A 245 -32.34 21.88 23.91
C ASP A 245 -32.92 20.51 24.26
N ARG A 246 -33.25 19.73 23.23
CA ARG A 246 -33.94 18.43 23.32
C ARG A 246 -33.04 17.25 23.00
N ILE A 247 -32.07 17.43 22.11
CA ILE A 247 -31.15 16.39 21.63
C ILE A 247 -29.71 16.93 21.76
N PRO A 248 -28.84 16.24 22.51
CA PRO A 248 -27.46 16.69 22.72
C PRO A 248 -26.59 16.35 21.50
N PHE A 249 -26.74 17.11 20.42
CA PHE A 249 -25.95 16.96 19.21
C PHE A 249 -24.50 17.42 19.42
N ILE A 250 -23.56 16.58 18.99
CA ILE A 250 -22.16 16.94 18.75
C ILE A 250 -21.87 16.64 17.29
N VAL A 251 -21.28 17.58 16.56
CA VAL A 251 -20.99 17.38 15.14
C VAL A 251 -19.49 17.13 14.97
N LEU A 252 -19.11 16.11 14.21
CA LEU A 252 -17.74 15.88 13.79
C LEU A 252 -17.67 16.06 12.28
N LEU A 253 -16.81 16.97 11.82
CA LEU A 253 -16.60 17.28 10.41
C LEU A 253 -15.25 16.73 9.98
N GLY A 254 -15.26 15.74 9.09
CA GLY A 254 -14.08 15.27 8.40
C GLY A 254 -13.72 16.23 7.27
N ILE A 255 -12.54 16.83 7.35
CA ILE A 255 -12.02 17.81 6.39
C ILE A 255 -10.76 17.21 5.74
N SER A 256 -10.73 17.15 4.42
CA SER A 256 -9.58 16.63 3.67
C SER A 256 -8.57 17.73 3.32
N THR A 257 -9.05 18.97 3.15
CA THR A 257 -8.23 20.15 2.87
C THR A 257 -7.88 20.91 4.15
N SER A 258 -7.77 22.24 4.10
CA SER A 258 -7.58 23.08 5.28
C SER A 258 -8.92 23.53 5.87
N VAL A 259 -8.94 23.77 7.18
CA VAL A 259 -10.11 24.31 7.87
C VAL A 259 -10.55 25.65 7.29
N GLU A 260 -9.61 26.47 6.85
CA GLU A 260 -9.86 27.80 6.26
C GLU A 260 -10.64 27.71 4.94
N LEU A 261 -10.28 26.76 4.08
CA LEU A 261 -10.99 26.52 2.82
C LEU A 261 -12.39 26.00 3.06
N PHE A 262 -12.57 25.15 4.08
CA PHE A 262 -13.87 24.66 4.48
C PHE A 262 -14.75 25.77 5.08
N GLU A 263 -14.21 26.58 5.98
CA GLU A 263 -14.90 27.74 6.56
C GLU A 263 -15.36 28.71 5.47
N GLY A 264 -14.51 28.97 4.45
CA GLY A 264 -14.85 29.80 3.31
C GLY A 264 -16.03 29.32 2.46
N ARG A 265 -16.40 28.03 2.53
CA ARG A 265 -17.58 27.47 1.83
C ARG A 265 -18.88 27.71 2.60
N LEU A 266 -18.80 27.95 3.91
CA LEU A 266 -19.97 28.11 4.77
C LEU A 266 -20.36 29.59 4.90
N PRO A 267 -21.66 29.93 4.89
CA PRO A 267 -22.10 31.27 5.24
C PRO A 267 -21.68 31.64 6.67
N ARG A 268 -21.29 32.90 6.90
CA ARG A 268 -20.90 33.40 8.24
C ARG A 268 -21.98 33.19 9.30
N SER A 269 -23.25 33.22 8.90
CA SER A 269 -24.38 32.92 9.78
C SER A 269 -24.37 31.48 10.28
N CYS A 270 -23.87 30.53 9.49
CA CYS A 270 -23.74 29.12 9.86
C CYS A 270 -22.53 28.90 10.76
N VAL A 271 -21.39 29.52 10.42
CA VAL A 271 -20.15 29.44 11.22
C VAL A 271 -20.40 29.95 12.65
N ALA A 272 -21.17 31.03 12.80
CA ALA A 272 -21.54 31.58 14.11
C ALA A 272 -22.39 30.62 14.98
N LEU A 273 -22.95 29.54 14.41
CA LEU A 273 -23.69 28.52 15.17
C LEU A 273 -22.77 27.45 15.76
N LEU A 274 -21.52 27.37 15.31
CA LEU A 274 -20.59 26.28 15.63
C LEU A 274 -19.53 26.77 16.62
N GLN A 275 -19.24 25.94 17.61
CA GLN A 275 -18.06 26.07 18.46
C GLN A 275 -17.08 24.98 18.05
N GLY A 276 -16.15 25.32 17.16
CA GLY A 276 -15.19 24.39 16.57
C GLY A 276 -13.93 24.18 17.42
N LYS A 277 -13.53 22.93 17.65
CA LYS A 277 -12.15 22.58 18.09
C LYS A 277 -11.47 21.78 16.97
N HIS A 278 -10.25 22.18 16.62
CA HIS A 278 -9.46 21.54 15.57
C HIS A 278 -8.68 20.35 16.12
N PHE A 279 -8.70 19.24 15.38
CA PHE A 279 -7.90 18.04 15.63
C PHE A 279 -7.23 17.64 14.32
N GLU A 280 -5.94 17.34 14.39
CA GLU A 280 -5.15 16.93 13.24
C GLU A 280 -4.79 15.45 13.35
N VAL A 281 -5.13 14.68 12.31
CA VAL A 281 -4.69 13.30 12.19
C VAL A 281 -3.29 13.31 11.58
N GLN A 282 -2.34 12.63 12.22
CA GLN A 282 -0.93 12.60 11.80
C GLN A 282 -0.76 12.25 10.31
N GLU A 283 0.26 12.84 9.68
CA GLU A 283 0.61 12.62 8.28
C GLU A 283 0.88 11.13 7.98
N ALA A 284 0.29 10.63 6.89
CA ALA A 284 0.42 9.24 6.46
C ALA A 284 1.86 8.78 6.17
N GLY A 285 2.76 9.70 5.77
CA GLY A 285 4.14 9.37 5.42
C GLY A 285 4.92 8.75 6.58
N ASN A 286 4.88 9.38 7.75
CA ASN A 286 5.53 8.84 8.95
C ASN A 286 4.97 7.47 9.36
N CYS A 287 3.67 7.24 9.12
CA CYS A 287 3.05 5.95 9.40
C CYS A 287 3.56 4.85 8.45
N VAL A 288 3.70 5.14 7.16
CA VAL A 288 4.22 4.17 6.17
C VAL A 288 5.67 3.81 6.46
N ASP A 289 6.52 4.78 6.79
CA ASP A 289 7.91 4.50 7.18
C ASP A 289 7.98 3.65 8.45
N ARG A 290 7.16 3.94 9.47
CA ARG A 290 7.06 3.12 10.70
C ARG A 290 6.59 1.69 10.40
N ILE A 291 5.61 1.53 9.50
CA ILE A 291 5.16 0.21 9.08
C ILE A 291 6.31 -0.53 8.40
N TYR A 292 6.95 0.07 7.40
CA TYR A 292 8.06 -0.56 6.68
C TYR A 292 9.22 -0.96 7.61
N GLU A 293 9.66 -0.05 8.48
CA GLU A 293 10.74 -0.33 9.44
C GLU A 293 10.37 -1.51 10.35
N SER A 294 9.14 -1.53 10.89
CA SER A 294 8.67 -2.61 11.76
C SER A 294 8.58 -3.96 11.04
N LEU A 295 8.27 -3.97 9.74
CA LEU A 295 8.16 -5.20 8.97
C LEU A 295 9.53 -5.82 8.66
N GLN A 296 10.53 -5.02 8.28
CA GLN A 296 11.83 -5.52 7.85
C GLN A 296 12.81 -5.77 9.00
N THR A 297 12.69 -5.00 10.10
CA THR A 297 13.66 -5.03 11.22
C THR A 297 13.36 -6.13 12.24
N ASN A 298 12.14 -6.69 12.22
CA ASN A 298 11.70 -7.58 13.27
C ASN A 298 12.56 -8.86 13.34
N PRO A 299 12.97 -9.32 14.54
CA PRO A 299 13.84 -10.50 14.69
C PRO A 299 13.23 -11.80 14.16
N GLU A 300 11.90 -11.93 14.20
CA GLU A 300 11.18 -13.11 13.68
C GLU A 300 10.91 -13.04 12.18
N THR A 301 11.49 -12.08 11.46
CA THR A 301 11.27 -11.93 10.02
C THR A 301 12.06 -13.00 9.27
N SER A 302 11.35 -13.74 8.43
CA SER A 302 11.89 -14.79 7.55
C SER A 302 11.82 -14.45 6.07
N LEU A 303 11.04 -13.42 5.69
CA LEU A 303 10.87 -12.94 4.32
C LEU A 303 11.05 -11.42 4.27
N TRP A 304 11.93 -10.95 3.40
CA TRP A 304 12.20 -9.53 3.17
C TRP A 304 11.75 -9.08 1.78
N LEU A 305 11.50 -7.77 1.66
CA LEU A 305 11.16 -7.15 0.37
C LEU A 305 12.44 -6.55 -0.23
N GLY A 306 12.73 -6.93 -1.47
CA GLY A 306 13.93 -6.49 -2.18
C GLY A 306 13.86 -5.03 -2.63
N ARG A 307 14.98 -4.56 -3.18
CA ARG A 307 15.20 -3.17 -3.66
C ARG A 307 14.08 -2.69 -4.58
N ASN A 308 13.76 -3.45 -5.61
CA ASN A 308 12.82 -3.08 -6.67
C ASN A 308 11.39 -3.02 -6.15
N VAL A 309 11.03 -3.94 -5.25
CA VAL A 309 9.72 -3.97 -4.60
C VAL A 309 9.59 -2.78 -3.65
N THR A 310 10.56 -2.58 -2.76
CA THR A 310 10.57 -1.47 -1.81
C THR A 310 10.54 -0.11 -2.53
N SER A 311 11.38 0.07 -3.56
CA SER A 311 11.37 1.28 -4.39
C SER A 311 10.00 1.51 -5.02
N THR A 312 9.35 0.48 -5.57
CA THR A 312 8.01 0.62 -6.17
C THR A 312 6.93 0.93 -5.12
N LEU A 313 7.03 0.39 -3.91
CA LEU A 313 6.11 0.70 -2.81
C LEU A 313 6.19 2.17 -2.39
N PHE A 314 7.40 2.70 -2.24
CA PHE A 314 7.61 4.10 -1.85
C PHE A 314 7.38 5.08 -3.00
N GLU A 315 7.77 4.75 -4.24
CA GLU A 315 7.34 5.48 -5.45
C GLU A 315 5.81 5.61 -5.46
N ASN A 316 5.09 4.51 -5.24
CA ASN A 316 3.64 4.54 -5.29
C ASN A 316 3.00 5.33 -4.14
N THR A 317 3.59 5.25 -2.94
CA THR A 317 3.10 5.99 -1.77
C THR A 317 3.27 7.49 -1.95
N ASN A 318 4.45 7.90 -2.42
CA ASN A 318 4.81 9.31 -2.59
C ASN A 318 4.11 9.95 -3.81
N ASP A 319 4.07 9.25 -4.94
CA ASP A 319 3.53 9.83 -6.19
C ASP A 319 1.99 9.79 -6.27
N TYR A 320 1.34 8.77 -5.67
CA TYR A 320 -0.11 8.58 -5.74
C TYR A 320 -0.85 8.85 -4.41
N PHE A 321 -0.18 9.41 -3.40
CA PHE A 321 -0.76 9.72 -2.08
C PHE A 321 -1.53 8.54 -1.46
N GLN A 322 -0.93 7.34 -1.50
CA GLN A 322 -1.60 6.14 -1.00
C GLN A 322 -1.75 6.15 0.52
N SER A 323 -2.87 5.60 0.99
CA SER A 323 -3.09 5.44 2.43
C SER A 323 -2.21 4.31 3.01
N PRO A 324 -1.89 4.34 4.31
CA PRO A 324 -1.17 3.25 4.98
C PRO A 324 -1.83 1.87 4.79
N GLU A 325 -3.17 1.81 4.68
CA GLU A 325 -3.88 0.57 4.38
C GLU A 325 -3.70 0.12 2.93
N ALA A 326 -3.60 1.05 1.97
CA ALA A 326 -3.26 0.70 0.59
C ALA A 326 -1.82 0.15 0.51
N PHE A 327 -0.87 0.77 1.22
CA PHE A 327 0.48 0.25 1.39
C PHE A 327 0.48 -1.17 1.97
N SER A 328 -0.28 -1.41 3.05
CA SER A 328 -0.46 -2.74 3.65
C SER A 328 -1.00 -3.78 2.64
N ARG A 329 -1.98 -3.41 1.81
CA ARG A 329 -2.49 -4.30 0.74
C ARG A 329 -1.43 -4.62 -0.31
N MET A 330 -0.57 -3.67 -0.64
CA MET A 330 0.54 -3.91 -1.57
C MET A 330 1.57 -4.87 -0.98
N VAL A 331 1.94 -4.69 0.29
CA VAL A 331 2.81 -5.64 1.00
C VAL A 331 2.16 -7.02 1.07
N LYS A 332 0.87 -7.11 1.39
CA LYS A 332 0.11 -8.37 1.38
C LYS A 332 0.22 -9.09 0.05
N TYR A 333 0.06 -8.34 -1.04
CA TYR A 333 0.14 -8.87 -2.40
C TYR A 333 1.55 -9.31 -2.75
N ALA A 334 2.59 -8.62 -2.26
CA ALA A 334 3.99 -9.05 -2.43
C ALA A 334 4.24 -10.40 -1.74
N TYR A 335 3.83 -10.55 -0.48
CA TYR A 335 3.89 -11.82 0.26
C TYR A 335 3.12 -12.92 -0.48
N MET A 336 1.86 -12.64 -0.87
CA MET A 336 1.04 -13.58 -1.61
C MET A 336 1.72 -14.01 -2.92
N SER A 337 2.30 -13.07 -3.68
CA SER A 337 2.98 -13.35 -4.95
C SER A 337 4.21 -14.24 -4.76
N HIS A 338 4.99 -14.00 -3.70
CA HIS A 338 6.14 -14.84 -3.34
C HIS A 338 5.69 -16.28 -3.07
N PHE A 339 4.75 -16.48 -2.13
CA PHE A 339 4.27 -17.82 -1.76
C PHE A 339 3.47 -18.50 -2.87
N PHE A 340 2.81 -17.75 -3.76
CA PHE A 340 2.03 -18.30 -4.86
C PHE A 340 2.92 -18.87 -5.98
N ALA A 341 3.95 -18.12 -6.39
CA ALA A 341 4.75 -18.44 -7.58
C ALA A 341 6.07 -19.19 -7.29
N ASN A 342 6.56 -19.16 -6.04
CA ASN A 342 7.85 -19.76 -5.69
C ASN A 342 7.67 -21.10 -4.96
N PRO A 343 8.19 -22.23 -5.49
CA PRO A 343 8.17 -23.51 -4.78
C PRO A 343 9.12 -23.51 -3.57
N LEU A 344 10.16 -22.69 -3.56
CA LEU A 344 11.16 -22.62 -2.48
C LEU A 344 10.62 -21.95 -1.22
N ALA A 345 9.47 -21.27 -1.31
CA ALA A 345 8.81 -20.67 -0.16
C ALA A 345 8.40 -21.73 0.89
N VAL A 346 8.33 -23.02 0.51
CA VAL A 346 8.21 -24.18 1.41
C VAL A 346 9.30 -24.18 2.48
N LEU A 347 10.52 -23.76 2.14
CA LEU A 347 11.66 -23.74 3.06
C LEU A 347 11.44 -22.81 4.26
N LEU A 348 10.62 -21.77 4.10
CA LEU A 348 10.29 -20.83 5.17
C LEU A 348 9.36 -21.43 6.24
N ALA A 349 8.76 -22.58 5.97
CA ALA A 349 7.80 -23.25 6.84
C ALA A 349 8.42 -24.37 7.70
N ASN A 350 9.76 -24.50 7.71
CA ASN A 350 10.49 -25.60 8.35
C ASN A 350 9.94 -26.99 7.97
N PRO A 351 9.98 -27.35 6.68
CA PRO A 351 9.35 -28.57 6.16
C PRO A 351 10.07 -29.83 6.67
N ASP A 352 9.32 -30.93 6.79
CA ASP A 352 9.88 -32.25 7.07
C ASP A 352 10.85 -32.67 5.95
N SER A 353 11.85 -33.50 6.30
CA SER A 353 12.85 -34.01 5.34
C SER A 353 12.24 -34.79 4.18
N THR A 354 11.04 -35.35 4.35
CA THR A 354 10.26 -36.05 3.31
C THR A 354 9.72 -35.11 2.23
N ILE A 355 9.35 -33.88 2.59
CA ILE A 355 8.88 -32.85 1.65
C ILE A 355 10.07 -32.27 0.90
N LEU A 356 11.21 -32.14 1.59
CA LEU A 356 12.47 -31.70 1.00
C LEU A 356 13.09 -32.74 0.05
N ALA A 357 12.86 -34.03 0.30
CA ALA A 357 13.33 -35.15 -0.54
C ALA A 357 12.63 -35.26 -1.90
N GLN A 358 11.82 -34.28 -2.30
CA GLN A 358 11.28 -34.22 -3.65
C GLN A 358 12.39 -33.87 -4.63
N ASN A 359 12.77 -34.82 -5.50
CA ASN A 359 13.83 -34.64 -6.50
C ASN A 359 13.69 -33.33 -7.31
N LYS A 360 12.46 -32.94 -7.64
CA LYS A 360 12.19 -31.70 -8.39
C LYS A 360 12.44 -30.41 -7.60
N LEU A 361 12.30 -30.44 -6.27
CA LEU A 361 12.66 -29.31 -5.42
C LEU A 361 14.18 -29.16 -5.35
N CYS A 362 14.92 -30.26 -5.20
CA CYS A 362 16.39 -30.27 -5.28
C CYS A 362 16.89 -29.76 -6.64
N GLU A 363 16.27 -30.19 -7.74
CA GLU A 363 16.54 -29.65 -9.08
C GLU A 363 16.22 -28.16 -9.18
N ALA A 364 15.13 -27.68 -8.56
CA ALA A 364 14.80 -26.25 -8.53
C ALA A 364 15.88 -25.45 -7.80
N VAL A 365 16.35 -25.93 -6.65
CA VAL A 365 17.47 -25.32 -5.90
C VAL A 365 18.75 -25.27 -6.75
N ARG A 366 19.13 -26.38 -7.38
CA ARG A 366 20.33 -26.45 -8.26
C ARG A 366 20.25 -25.54 -9.48
N ASN A 367 19.04 -25.19 -9.92
CA ASN A 367 18.82 -24.29 -11.05
C ASN A 367 18.82 -22.80 -10.68
N LEU A 368 18.90 -22.46 -9.40
CA LEU A 368 18.97 -21.07 -8.97
C LEU A 368 20.28 -20.39 -9.41
N PRO A 369 20.21 -19.12 -9.84
CA PRO A 369 21.41 -18.30 -10.03
C PRO A 369 22.29 -18.24 -8.77
N SER A 370 21.69 -18.06 -7.59
CA SER A 370 22.44 -18.00 -6.33
C SER A 370 23.19 -19.28 -6.00
N PHE A 371 22.62 -20.44 -6.32
CA PHE A 371 23.29 -21.73 -6.15
C PHE A 371 24.52 -21.86 -7.05
N ARG A 372 24.44 -21.37 -8.29
CA ARG A 372 25.55 -21.43 -9.25
C ARG A 372 26.70 -20.54 -8.80
N MET A 373 26.41 -19.30 -8.40
CA MET A 373 27.43 -18.39 -7.87
C MET A 373 28.11 -18.99 -6.64
N PHE A 374 27.33 -19.51 -5.68
CA PHE A 374 27.89 -20.15 -4.50
C PHE A 374 28.80 -21.36 -4.83
N CYS A 375 28.42 -22.18 -5.82
CA CYS A 375 29.28 -23.26 -6.27
C CYS A 375 30.57 -22.76 -6.94
N GLU A 376 30.52 -21.67 -7.70
CA GLU A 376 31.69 -21.05 -8.32
C GLU A 376 32.65 -20.54 -7.23
N ASP A 377 32.14 -19.83 -6.23
CA ASP A 377 32.92 -19.34 -5.08
C ASP A 377 33.60 -20.49 -4.32
N LEU A 378 32.86 -21.57 -4.02
CA LEU A 378 33.42 -22.74 -3.34
C LEU A 378 34.49 -23.47 -4.18
N VAL A 379 34.40 -23.42 -5.52
CA VAL A 379 35.45 -23.96 -6.39
C VAL A 379 36.70 -23.08 -6.31
N GLU A 380 36.55 -21.76 -6.29
CA GLU A 380 37.67 -20.82 -6.12
C GLU A 380 38.36 -21.00 -4.76
N GLU A 381 37.60 -21.26 -3.70
CA GLU A 381 38.11 -21.58 -2.36
C GLU A 381 38.77 -22.96 -2.24
N GLY A 382 38.65 -23.82 -3.26
CA GLY A 382 39.26 -25.16 -3.32
C GLY A 382 38.42 -26.28 -2.71
N SER A 383 37.16 -26.04 -2.38
CA SER A 383 36.21 -26.98 -1.76
C SER A 383 35.48 -27.86 -2.79
N ILE A 384 36.20 -28.42 -3.76
CA ILE A 384 35.65 -29.16 -4.92
C ILE A 384 34.79 -30.38 -4.50
N LYS A 385 35.10 -31.00 -3.36
CA LYS A 385 34.34 -32.16 -2.85
C LYS A 385 32.94 -31.74 -2.41
N GLN A 386 32.83 -30.64 -1.67
CA GLN A 386 31.53 -30.12 -1.21
C GLN A 386 30.64 -29.76 -2.39
N VAL A 387 31.20 -29.13 -3.43
CA VAL A 387 30.45 -28.80 -4.66
C VAL A 387 29.94 -30.04 -5.37
N ARG A 388 30.77 -31.10 -5.47
CA ARG A 388 30.31 -32.37 -6.04
C ARG A 388 29.18 -32.98 -5.23
N ASP A 389 29.32 -33.00 -3.91
CA ASP A 389 28.31 -33.57 -3.02
C ASP A 389 27.00 -32.77 -3.11
N MET A 390 27.02 -31.44 -3.23
CA MET A 390 25.80 -30.62 -3.45
C MET A 390 25.12 -30.85 -4.80
N LEU A 391 25.90 -31.18 -5.84
CA LEU A 391 25.38 -31.43 -7.20
C LEU A 391 24.83 -32.85 -7.38
N GLU A 392 25.46 -33.85 -6.76
CA GLU A 392 25.16 -35.27 -6.99
C GLU A 392 24.30 -35.90 -5.87
N ASP A 393 24.42 -35.42 -4.62
CA ASP A 393 23.73 -36.00 -3.46
C ASP A 393 22.57 -35.10 -2.99
N ASP A 394 21.35 -35.60 -3.16
CA ASP A 394 20.13 -34.92 -2.72
C ASP A 394 20.03 -34.87 -1.18
N GLU A 395 20.48 -35.91 -0.47
CA GLU A 395 20.41 -35.95 1.00
C GLU A 395 21.36 -34.91 1.61
N TYR A 396 22.55 -34.76 1.03
CA TYR A 396 23.51 -33.74 1.45
C TYR A 396 22.96 -32.33 1.23
N LEU A 397 22.39 -32.05 0.06
CA LEU A 397 21.79 -30.74 -0.26
C LEU A 397 20.67 -30.38 0.72
N ILE A 398 19.80 -31.34 1.07
CA ILE A 398 18.68 -31.15 1.99
C ILE A 398 19.15 -30.86 3.41
N GLN A 399 20.25 -31.49 3.87
CA GLN A 399 20.80 -31.27 5.20
C GLN A 399 21.48 -29.90 5.34
N GLU A 400 22.13 -29.42 4.30
CA GLU A 400 22.85 -28.14 4.31
C GLU A 400 21.93 -26.95 4.04
N THR A 401 20.89 -27.11 3.22
CA THR A 401 19.97 -26.02 2.82
C THR A 401 19.40 -25.22 4.01
N PRO A 402 18.82 -25.84 5.06
CA PRO A 402 18.32 -25.10 6.22
C PRO A 402 19.41 -24.34 6.99
N LYS A 403 20.63 -24.89 7.09
CA LYS A 403 21.74 -24.25 7.82
C LYS A 403 22.17 -22.95 7.12
N TYR A 404 22.30 -23.00 5.79
CA TYR A 404 22.62 -21.82 5.00
C TYR A 404 21.46 -20.81 5.00
N LEU A 405 20.22 -21.29 4.95
CA LEU A 405 19.04 -20.44 5.04
C LEU A 405 19.07 -19.64 6.36
N ASP A 406 19.21 -20.30 7.50
CA ASP A 406 19.25 -19.65 8.82
C ASP A 406 20.40 -18.65 8.94
N ALA A 407 21.59 -19.02 8.44
CA ALA A 407 22.76 -18.15 8.43
C ALA A 407 22.54 -16.89 7.56
N ASN A 408 21.96 -17.05 6.37
CA ASN A 408 21.71 -15.95 5.45
C ASN A 408 20.55 -15.06 5.90
N GLN A 409 19.52 -15.63 6.53
CA GLN A 409 18.48 -14.87 7.22
C GLN A 409 19.08 -14.03 8.36
N GLN A 410 20.06 -14.55 9.10
CA GLN A 410 20.76 -13.76 10.11
C GLN A 410 21.58 -12.62 9.50
N ARG A 411 22.28 -12.87 8.38
CA ARG A 411 22.98 -11.80 7.64
C ARG A 411 22.03 -10.70 7.19
N MET A 412 20.84 -11.06 6.69
CA MET A 412 19.82 -10.10 6.31
C MET A 412 19.33 -9.27 7.51
N ARG A 413 19.11 -9.89 8.67
CA ARG A 413 18.79 -9.15 9.92
C ARG A 413 19.90 -8.16 10.28
N ASN A 414 21.16 -8.55 10.14
CA ASN A 414 22.30 -7.69 10.42
C ASN A 414 22.37 -6.49 9.45
N ILE A 415 22.00 -6.66 8.17
CA ILE A 415 21.92 -5.55 7.19
C ILE A 415 20.90 -4.50 7.66
N PHE A 416 19.70 -4.91 8.08
CA PHE A 416 18.69 -3.95 8.57
C PHE A 416 19.08 -3.32 9.92
N GLN A 417 19.83 -4.04 10.77
CA GLN A 417 20.43 -3.45 11.97
C GLN A 417 21.46 -2.37 11.61
N ALA A 418 22.34 -2.64 10.64
CA ALA A 418 23.31 -1.67 10.13
C ALA A 418 22.63 -0.41 9.55
N VAL A 419 21.54 -0.58 8.79
CA VAL A 419 20.72 0.54 8.30
C VAL A 419 20.18 1.40 9.44
N ARG A 420 19.71 0.79 10.53
CA ARG A 420 19.23 1.53 11.72
C ARG A 420 20.35 2.27 12.44
N ILE A 421 21.53 1.67 12.55
CA ILE A 421 22.72 2.34 13.11
C ILE A 421 23.04 3.59 12.28
N VAL A 422 23.10 3.47 10.95
CA VAL A 422 23.34 4.60 10.05
C VAL A 422 22.25 5.66 10.23
N HIS A 423 20.98 5.28 10.28
CA HIS A 423 19.88 6.21 10.48
C HIS A 423 19.99 6.98 11.80
N ILE A 424 20.26 6.29 12.91
CA ILE A 424 20.41 6.91 14.25
C ILE A 424 21.56 7.92 14.25
N CYS A 425 22.71 7.54 13.68
CA CYS A 425 23.87 8.44 13.58
C CYS A 425 23.53 9.71 12.75
N LEU A 426 22.77 9.56 11.66
CA LEU A 426 22.39 10.68 10.79
C LEU A 426 21.40 11.67 11.45
N GLN A 427 20.61 11.24 12.44
CA GLN A 427 19.69 12.13 13.17
C GLN A 427 20.41 13.28 13.90
N TYR A 428 21.69 13.12 14.22
CA TYR A 428 22.50 14.14 14.91
C TYR A 428 23.11 15.18 13.96
N THR A 429 22.88 15.07 12.65
CA THR A 429 23.46 15.94 11.63
C THR A 429 22.59 17.17 11.36
N GLN A 430 23.19 18.36 11.33
CA GLN A 430 22.48 19.64 11.10
C GLN A 430 21.92 19.77 9.66
N HIS A 431 22.45 18.98 8.71
CA HIS A 431 22.05 18.97 7.30
C HIS A 431 21.17 17.77 6.95
N ALA A 432 20.55 17.13 7.94
CA ALA A 432 19.60 16.05 7.73
C ALA A 432 18.44 16.51 6.84
N ARG A 433 18.62 16.47 5.52
CA ARG A 433 17.54 16.07 4.62
C ARG A 433 16.99 14.80 5.25
N LYS A 434 15.68 14.76 5.47
CA LYS A 434 14.95 13.64 6.06
C LYS A 434 15.30 12.35 5.30
N THR A 435 16.42 11.70 5.65
CA THR A 435 16.81 10.42 5.08
C THR A 435 15.99 9.40 5.83
N ASN A 436 14.90 8.99 5.20
CA ASN A 436 14.02 8.01 5.79
C ASN A 436 14.73 6.65 5.80
N VAL A 437 14.36 5.80 6.76
CA VAL A 437 14.87 4.43 6.87
C VAL A 437 14.66 3.67 5.55
N SER A 438 13.57 3.98 4.84
CA SER A 438 13.22 3.44 3.53
C SER A 438 14.28 3.74 2.47
N ASP A 439 14.73 4.98 2.33
CA ASP A 439 15.78 5.37 1.36
C ASP A 439 17.12 4.68 1.66
N LEU A 440 17.48 4.60 2.94
CA LEU A 440 18.70 3.90 3.37
C LEU A 440 18.59 2.40 3.10
N SER A 441 17.42 1.81 3.34
CA SER A 441 17.15 0.41 3.06
C SER A 441 17.25 0.09 1.56
N ILE A 442 16.76 0.96 0.68
CA ILE A 442 16.86 0.77 -0.78
C ILE A 442 18.33 0.72 -1.22
N ARG A 443 19.19 1.55 -0.64
CA ARG A 443 20.65 1.57 -0.93
C ARG A 443 21.40 0.40 -0.31
N ALA A 444 20.99 -0.05 0.89
CA ALA A 444 21.58 -1.22 1.52
C ALA A 444 21.25 -2.49 0.72
N LEU A 445 19.99 -2.63 0.31
CA LEU A 445 19.52 -3.75 -0.52
C LEU A 445 20.11 -3.76 -1.93
N SER A 446 20.79 -2.69 -2.34
CA SER A 446 21.52 -2.62 -3.61
C SER A 446 23.04 -2.78 -3.49
N GLY A 447 23.56 -2.99 -2.27
CA GLY A 447 25.00 -3.02 -2.00
C GLY A 447 25.71 -1.66 -2.14
N GLU A 448 24.98 -0.57 -2.39
CA GLU A 448 25.57 0.76 -2.67
C GLU A 448 25.76 1.60 -1.39
N LEU A 449 25.26 1.14 -0.24
CA LEU A 449 25.27 1.94 0.99
C LEU A 449 26.69 2.12 1.57
N SER A 450 27.51 1.07 1.55
CA SER A 450 28.88 1.08 2.09
C SER A 450 29.75 2.17 1.44
N ASP A 451 29.67 2.29 0.12
CA ASP A 451 30.45 3.25 -0.69
C ASP A 451 29.75 4.61 -0.86
N SER A 452 28.61 4.82 -0.16
CA SER A 452 27.83 6.03 -0.35
C SER A 452 28.39 7.22 0.43
N THR A 453 28.19 8.42 -0.13
CA THR A 453 28.49 9.69 0.56
C THR A 453 27.74 9.84 1.89
N ILE A 454 26.66 9.09 2.09
CA ILE A 454 25.90 9.10 3.34
C ILE A 454 26.72 8.50 4.48
N VAL A 455 27.47 7.41 4.23
CA VAL A 455 28.33 6.79 5.24
C VAL A 455 29.52 7.70 5.54
N ASP A 456 30.08 8.39 4.53
CA ASP A 456 31.12 9.40 4.74
C ASP A 456 30.63 10.57 5.59
N GLU A 457 29.41 11.06 5.33
CA GLU A 457 28.76 12.10 6.13
C GLU A 457 28.48 11.62 7.57
N MET A 458 28.03 10.37 7.73
CA MET A 458 27.83 9.73 9.04
C MET A 458 29.15 9.65 9.82
N VAL A 459 30.25 9.25 9.18
CA VAL A 459 31.56 9.16 9.81
C VAL A 459 32.08 10.55 10.18
N ALA A 460 31.96 11.53 9.28
CA ALA A 460 32.38 12.91 9.54
C ALA A 460 31.58 13.54 10.71
N THR A 461 30.30 13.20 10.81
CA THR A 461 29.43 13.71 11.86
C THR A 461 29.71 13.03 13.20
N ALA A 462 29.87 11.71 13.23
CA ALA A 462 30.34 10.98 14.41
C ALA A 462 31.65 11.55 14.95
N LYS A 463 32.59 11.93 14.07
CA LYS A 463 33.87 12.57 14.45
C LYS A 463 33.71 13.94 15.08
N THR A 464 32.62 14.66 14.82
CA THR A 464 32.41 16.06 15.25
C THR A 464 31.41 16.21 16.40
N LEU A 465 30.88 15.11 16.93
CA LEU A 465 29.97 15.12 18.07
C LEU A 465 30.66 15.65 19.34
N ASP A 466 29.86 16.30 20.16
CA ASP A 466 30.23 16.73 21.52
C ASP A 466 29.94 15.57 22.50
N SER A 467 30.60 15.54 23.67
CA SER A 467 30.53 14.42 24.62
C SER A 467 29.12 14.01 25.04
N ASP A 468 28.24 14.98 25.30
CA ASP A 468 26.86 14.72 25.76
C ASP A 468 26.02 14.04 24.68
N LYS A 469 26.23 14.44 23.42
CA LYS A 469 25.54 13.84 22.27
C LYS A 469 26.09 12.47 21.94
N LEU A 470 27.38 12.26 22.16
CA LEU A 470 28.02 10.97 21.97
C LEU A 470 27.53 9.95 23.01
N ASP A 471 27.38 10.35 24.27
CA ASP A 471 26.78 9.51 25.31
C ASP A 471 25.32 9.15 24.96
N GLU A 472 24.51 10.14 24.54
CA GLU A 472 23.14 9.89 24.09
C GLU A 472 23.10 8.92 22.90
N LEU A 473 24.00 9.08 21.93
CA LEU A 473 24.12 8.21 20.77
C LEU A 473 24.50 6.79 21.19
N LEU A 474 25.49 6.62 22.08
CA LEU A 474 25.90 5.30 22.58
C LEU A 474 24.77 4.61 23.35
N VAL A 475 24.01 5.36 24.16
CA VAL A 475 22.82 4.84 24.85
C VAL A 475 21.75 4.39 23.85
N ARG A 476 21.55 5.12 22.74
CA ARG A 476 20.61 4.71 21.69
C ARG A 476 21.09 3.52 20.85
N LEU A 477 22.40 3.39 20.67
CA LEU A 477 23.01 2.24 20.01
C LEU A 477 23.05 1.00 20.91
N GLN A 478 22.94 1.18 22.23
CA GLN A 478 22.89 0.11 23.21
C GLN A 478 21.68 -0.80 22.95
N GLY A 479 21.94 -2.04 22.56
CA GLY A 479 20.94 -3.04 22.18
C GLY A 479 20.77 -3.27 20.67
N ILE A 480 21.32 -2.41 19.81
CA ILE A 480 21.39 -2.63 18.36
C ILE A 480 22.78 -3.12 17.97
N LEU A 481 23.82 -2.46 18.48
CA LEU A 481 25.22 -2.84 18.25
C LEU A 481 25.69 -3.70 19.43
N ILE A 482 25.55 -5.02 19.31
CA ILE A 482 25.98 -5.98 20.33
C ILE A 482 27.46 -6.30 20.09
N SER A 483 28.36 -5.47 20.61
CA SER A 483 29.80 -5.77 20.62
C SER A 483 30.43 -5.45 21.97
N PRO A 484 31.34 -6.30 22.48
CA PRO A 484 32.01 -6.06 23.77
C PRO A 484 32.87 -4.78 23.74
N GLU A 485 33.32 -4.39 22.55
CA GLU A 485 34.07 -3.16 22.33
C GLU A 485 33.19 -1.91 22.46
N ALA A 486 31.91 -1.96 22.06
CA ALA A 486 30.98 -0.84 22.24
C ALA A 486 30.68 -0.60 23.72
N GLU A 487 30.53 -1.67 24.51
CA GLU A 487 30.36 -1.57 25.98
C GLU A 487 31.60 -0.99 26.65
N ALA A 488 32.81 -1.40 26.22
CA ALA A 488 34.06 -0.85 26.72
C ALA A 488 34.21 0.65 26.39
N ILE A 489 33.85 1.06 25.17
CA ILE A 489 33.88 2.47 24.75
C ILE A 489 32.91 3.32 25.59
N GLN A 490 31.73 2.78 25.91
CA GLN A 490 30.75 3.48 26.75
C GLN A 490 31.25 3.66 28.19
N GLU A 491 31.90 2.64 28.76
CA GLU A 491 32.46 2.72 30.11
C GLU A 491 33.66 3.67 30.17
N ASP A 492 34.54 3.64 29.18
CA ASP A 492 35.66 4.58 29.03
C ASP A 492 35.15 6.03 28.89
N LEU A 493 34.03 6.25 28.19
CA LEU A 493 33.42 7.56 28.06
C LEU A 493 32.80 8.04 29.38
N ARG A 494 32.13 7.15 30.13
CA ARG A 494 31.54 7.48 31.44
C ARG A 494 32.60 7.85 32.46
N THR A 495 33.69 7.07 32.55
CA THR A 495 34.80 7.37 33.47
C THR A 495 35.47 8.71 33.16
N LEU A 496 35.58 9.06 31.87
CA LEU A 496 36.10 10.35 31.43
C LEU A 496 35.15 11.50 31.81
N LEU A 497 33.83 11.33 31.64
CA LEU A 497 32.82 12.32 32.05
C LEU A 497 32.76 12.53 33.57
N GLU A 498 32.85 11.47 34.37
CA GLU A 498 32.90 11.56 35.83
C GLU A 498 34.11 12.35 36.32
N THR A 499 35.24 12.21 35.62
CA THR A 499 36.49 12.93 35.91
C THR A 499 36.42 14.42 35.50
N CYS A 500 35.48 14.81 34.64
CA CYS A 500 35.41 16.14 34.01
C CYS A 500 34.20 17.01 34.43
N SER A 501 33.55 16.69 35.56
CA SER A 501 32.27 17.29 36.00
C SER A 501 32.19 18.83 36.10
N ASP A 502 33.30 19.56 36.04
CA ASP A 502 33.36 21.03 36.14
C ASP A 502 33.58 21.77 34.81
N SER A 503 33.86 21.07 33.70
CA SER A 503 34.10 21.67 32.37
C SER A 503 32.94 21.32 31.42
N GLY A 504 32.51 22.28 30.61
CA GLY A 504 31.44 22.08 29.61
C GLY A 504 31.75 20.93 28.62
N PRO A 505 30.82 20.63 27.69
CA PRO A 505 30.90 19.43 26.85
C PRO A 505 32.23 19.35 26.10
N LEU A 506 32.88 18.18 26.19
CA LEU A 506 34.15 17.91 25.54
C LEU A 506 33.94 17.82 24.04
N ARG A 507 34.91 18.31 23.28
CA ARG A 507 34.89 18.35 21.82
C ARG A 507 36.10 17.63 21.26
N SER A 508 35.89 16.90 20.19
CA SER A 508 36.97 16.21 19.48
C SER A 508 37.92 17.20 18.80
N GLY A 509 39.15 16.75 18.51
CA GLY A 509 40.13 17.53 17.75
C GLY A 509 39.69 17.91 16.33
N TYR A 510 38.62 17.31 15.82
CA TYR A 510 38.08 17.53 14.47
C TYR A 510 37.12 18.74 14.38
N ASN A 511 36.72 19.34 15.50
CA ASN A 511 35.79 20.46 15.50
C ASN A 511 36.52 21.78 15.10
N ILE A 512 36.00 22.50 14.10
CA ILE A 512 36.66 23.63 13.40
C ILE A 512 37.08 24.77 14.34
N ASN A 513 36.43 24.88 15.50
CA ASN A 513 36.73 25.87 16.53
C ASN A 513 38.07 25.66 17.28
N SER A 514 38.79 24.56 17.03
CA SER A 514 40.14 24.31 17.56
C SER A 514 41.27 24.87 16.69
N THR A 515 40.97 25.45 15.52
CA THR A 515 41.99 26.02 14.62
C THR A 515 42.31 27.47 14.99
N VAL A 516 43.49 27.70 15.58
CA VAL A 516 43.98 29.05 15.89
C VAL A 516 44.87 29.52 14.75
N THR A 517 44.57 30.69 14.18
CA THR A 517 45.45 31.36 13.21
C THR A 517 46.73 31.82 13.93
N LYS A 518 47.83 31.10 13.75
CA LYS A 518 49.17 31.54 14.17
C LYS A 518 49.71 32.52 13.13
N THR A 519 49.87 33.79 13.50
CA THR A 519 50.62 34.78 12.71
C THR A 519 52.11 34.60 12.99
N THR A 520 52.87 34.11 12.00
CA THR A 520 54.33 34.12 12.10
C THR A 520 54.90 35.23 11.20
N VAL A 521 55.77 36.07 11.77
CA VAL A 521 56.48 37.11 11.04
C VAL A 521 57.85 36.55 10.67
N VAL A 522 58.02 36.18 9.40
CA VAL A 522 59.33 35.81 8.86
C VAL A 522 59.71 36.86 7.82
N GLN A 523 60.82 37.58 8.07
CA GLN A 523 61.39 38.58 7.16
C GLN A 523 60.35 39.59 6.61
N GLN A 524 59.66 40.30 7.52
CA GLN A 524 58.74 41.41 7.21
C GLN A 524 57.50 41.08 6.35
N ARG A 525 57.20 39.80 6.08
CA ARG A 525 55.91 39.37 5.53
C ARG A 525 55.15 38.53 6.57
N ILE A 526 53.91 38.93 6.87
CA ILE A 526 53.01 38.17 7.74
C ILE A 526 52.52 36.95 6.96
N ARG A 527 52.90 35.75 7.40
CA ARG A 527 52.27 34.51 6.93
C ARG A 527 51.29 34.03 7.99
N LEU A 528 50.02 33.98 7.61
CA LEU A 528 48.95 33.36 8.37
C LEU A 528 49.00 31.86 8.08
N SER A 529 49.47 31.08 9.05
CA SER A 529 49.38 29.62 9.00
C SER A 529 48.31 29.17 9.99
N LYS A 530 47.32 28.40 9.51
CA LYS A 530 46.36 27.71 10.38
C LYS A 530 47.12 26.59 11.11
N GLY A 531 47.24 26.67 12.44
CA GLY A 531 47.76 25.59 13.27
C GLY A 531 46.65 25.10 14.21
N GLN A 532 46.60 23.80 14.49
CA GLN A 532 45.73 23.27 15.55
C GLN A 532 46.17 23.87 16.90
N ALA A 533 45.20 24.27 17.73
CA ALA A 533 45.45 24.66 19.12
C ALA A 533 46.04 23.47 19.89
N ASP A 534 46.84 23.74 20.91
CA ASP A 534 47.28 22.70 21.85
C ASP A 534 46.02 22.15 22.53
N LEU A 535 45.59 20.95 22.12
CA LEU A 535 44.41 20.26 22.66
C LEU A 535 44.70 19.93 24.14
N SER A 536 43.71 20.09 25.01
CA SER A 536 43.82 19.61 26.41
C SER A 536 44.00 18.09 26.43
N GLU A 537 44.67 17.55 27.44
CA GLU A 537 44.88 16.10 27.58
C GLU A 537 43.54 15.33 27.53
N GLN A 538 42.49 15.89 28.13
CA GLN A 538 41.12 15.37 28.11
C GLN A 538 40.48 15.37 26.71
N ALA A 539 40.77 16.38 25.88
CA ALA A 539 40.28 16.42 24.50
C ALA A 539 40.99 15.39 23.61
N VAL A 540 42.25 15.05 23.92
CA VAL A 540 42.99 13.98 23.24
C VAL A 540 42.42 12.61 23.61
N GLU A 541 42.17 12.36 24.89
CA GLU A 541 41.52 11.13 25.36
C GLU A 541 40.12 10.97 24.75
N TYR A 542 39.31 12.03 24.74
CA TYR A 542 38.01 12.04 24.07
C TYR A 542 38.12 11.76 22.56
N THR A 543 39.12 12.34 21.88
CA THR A 543 39.34 12.07 20.45
C THR A 543 39.71 10.61 20.19
N ASN A 544 40.50 9.98 21.07
CA ASN A 544 40.82 8.55 20.96
C ASN A 544 39.57 7.66 21.13
N ILE A 545 38.65 8.02 22.02
CA ILE A 545 37.36 7.31 22.19
C ILE A 545 36.52 7.43 20.92
N VAL A 546 36.43 8.64 20.35
CA VAL A 546 35.72 8.89 19.09
C VAL A 546 36.33 8.10 17.93
N ASP A 547 37.66 8.09 17.80
CA ASP A 547 38.34 7.34 16.73
C ASP A 547 38.14 5.83 16.87
N ARG A 548 38.15 5.29 18.10
CA ARG A 548 37.80 3.88 18.37
C ARG A 548 36.36 3.55 17.97
N LEU A 549 35.41 4.41 18.30
CA LEU A 549 34.01 4.22 17.91
C LEU A 549 33.83 4.24 16.40
N VAL A 550 34.44 5.21 15.73
CA VAL A 550 34.38 5.33 14.26
C VAL A 550 35.01 4.11 13.59
N ALA A 551 36.15 3.63 14.08
CA ALA A 551 36.80 2.43 13.55
C ALA A 551 35.88 1.20 13.72
N LEU A 552 35.28 1.04 14.89
CA LEU A 552 34.33 -0.05 15.15
C LEU A 552 33.12 0.02 14.20
N LEU A 553 32.51 1.20 14.04
CA LEU A 553 31.39 1.39 13.11
C LEU A 553 31.79 1.09 11.67
N GLN A 554 32.96 1.52 11.22
CA GLN A 554 33.45 1.24 9.87
C GLN A 554 33.65 -0.27 9.64
N VAL A 555 34.33 -0.96 10.55
CA VAL A 555 34.54 -2.41 10.47
C VAL A 555 33.19 -3.13 10.44
N HIS A 556 32.29 -2.80 11.37
CA HIS A 556 30.97 -3.42 11.46
C HIS A 556 30.16 -3.19 10.18
N LEU A 557 30.14 -1.98 9.63
CA LEU A 557 29.42 -1.69 8.38
C LEU A 557 30.03 -2.42 7.19
N THR A 558 31.36 -2.50 7.08
CA THR A 558 32.00 -3.25 5.99
C THR A 558 31.76 -4.75 6.05
N GLU A 559 31.63 -5.33 7.24
CA GLU A 559 31.35 -6.75 7.42
C GLU A 559 29.86 -7.10 7.23
N THR A 560 28.96 -6.15 7.53
CA THR A 560 27.51 -6.39 7.51
C THR A 560 26.83 -5.96 6.22
N LEU A 561 27.25 -4.87 5.58
CA LEU A 561 26.65 -4.33 4.36
C LEU A 561 27.18 -5.09 3.12
N ILE A 562 26.69 -6.31 2.96
CA ILE A 562 26.93 -7.17 1.78
C ILE A 562 25.75 -7.01 0.81
N ASP A 563 25.96 -7.24 -0.49
CA ASP A 563 24.86 -7.32 -1.44
C ASP A 563 23.98 -8.55 -1.13
N PRO A 564 22.68 -8.37 -0.84
CA PRO A 564 21.78 -9.50 -0.62
C PRO A 564 21.66 -10.48 -1.77
N GLN A 565 21.92 -10.05 -3.01
CA GLN A 565 21.83 -10.92 -4.20
C GLN A 565 22.98 -11.94 -4.29
N ASP A 566 24.09 -11.66 -3.60
CA ASP A 566 25.23 -12.59 -3.53
C ASP A 566 25.00 -13.72 -2.51
N LEU A 567 23.94 -13.63 -1.69
CA LEU A 567 23.62 -14.66 -0.71
C LEU A 567 23.02 -15.90 -1.39
N PHE A 568 23.55 -17.08 -1.02
CA PHE A 568 22.98 -18.36 -1.42
C PHE A 568 21.51 -18.47 -0.95
N LEU A 569 20.61 -18.91 -1.86
CA LEU A 569 19.17 -19.06 -1.62
C LEU A 569 18.42 -17.75 -1.29
N HIS A 570 18.96 -16.59 -1.66
CA HIS A 570 18.24 -15.33 -1.44
C HIS A 570 16.84 -15.34 -2.08
N GLU A 571 16.63 -16.06 -3.19
CA GLU A 571 15.33 -16.17 -3.87
C GLU A 571 14.25 -16.82 -2.98
N ALA A 572 14.63 -17.58 -1.95
CA ALA A 572 13.71 -18.21 -1.01
C ALA A 572 13.20 -17.24 0.08
N PHE A 573 13.99 -16.25 0.49
CA PHE A 573 13.66 -15.33 1.59
C PHE A 573 13.67 -13.85 1.20
N LEU A 574 13.99 -13.51 -0.04
CA LEU A 574 13.98 -12.15 -0.58
C LEU A 574 13.06 -12.08 -1.79
N PHE A 575 12.03 -11.26 -1.72
CA PHE A 575 11.12 -11.04 -2.85
C PHE A 575 11.43 -9.72 -3.55
N ASP A 576 11.96 -9.79 -4.78
CA ASP A 576 12.38 -8.61 -5.55
C ASP A 576 11.71 -8.45 -6.93
N LEU A 577 10.65 -9.22 -7.21
CA LEU A 577 9.95 -9.16 -8.49
C LEU A 577 9.04 -7.92 -8.58
N ARG A 578 9.43 -6.94 -9.40
CA ARG A 578 8.67 -5.68 -9.60
C ARG A 578 7.35 -5.86 -10.37
N ASN A 579 7.34 -6.71 -11.39
CA ASN A 579 6.25 -6.78 -12.37
C ASN A 579 4.88 -7.10 -11.75
N PRO A 580 4.73 -8.09 -10.85
CA PRO A 580 3.43 -8.40 -10.25
C PRO A 580 2.79 -7.21 -9.54
N ILE A 581 3.59 -6.44 -8.81
CA ILE A 581 3.12 -5.26 -8.05
C ILE A 581 2.73 -4.15 -9.02
N LYS A 582 3.59 -3.86 -10.01
CA LYS A 582 3.36 -2.77 -10.96
C LYS A 582 2.14 -3.01 -11.83
N GLU A 583 1.94 -4.23 -12.32
CA GLU A 583 0.78 -4.57 -13.17
C GLU A 583 -0.55 -4.54 -12.40
N THR A 584 -0.52 -4.90 -11.11
CA THR A 584 -1.73 -4.98 -10.28
C THR A 584 -2.13 -3.62 -9.69
N PHE A 585 -1.18 -2.85 -9.15
CA PHE A 585 -1.47 -1.60 -8.44
C PHE A 585 -1.29 -0.35 -9.29
N ALA A 586 -0.53 -0.42 -10.39
CA ALA A 586 -0.37 0.67 -11.35
C ALA A 586 -0.62 0.18 -12.79
N PRO A 587 -1.80 -0.42 -13.08
CA PRO A 587 -2.10 -0.95 -14.40
C PRO A 587 -2.08 0.17 -15.43
N ARG A 588 -1.47 -0.10 -16.59
CA ARG A 588 -1.43 0.84 -17.72
C ARG A 588 -2.31 0.31 -18.87
N PRO A 589 -3.65 0.26 -18.71
CA PRO A 589 -4.53 -0.35 -19.70
C PRO A 589 -4.48 0.37 -21.04
N ARG A 590 -4.35 1.70 -21.02
CA ARG A 590 -4.17 2.49 -22.25
C ARG A 590 -2.91 2.09 -23.01
N PHE A 591 -1.77 2.03 -22.32
CA PHE A 591 -0.50 1.60 -22.93
C PHE A 591 -0.60 0.19 -23.51
N ALA A 592 -1.23 -0.75 -22.78
CA ALA A 592 -1.41 -2.11 -23.25
C ALA A 592 -2.28 -2.19 -24.51
N ILE A 593 -3.38 -1.44 -24.57
CA ILE A 593 -4.25 -1.37 -25.75
C ILE A 593 -3.52 -0.71 -26.93
N GLU A 594 -2.84 0.41 -26.71
CA GLU A 594 -2.10 1.11 -27.76
C GLU A 594 -0.97 0.25 -28.31
N ARG A 595 -0.24 -0.48 -27.44
CA ARG A 595 0.80 -1.44 -27.86
C ARG A 595 0.20 -2.63 -28.61
N ALA A 596 -0.88 -3.23 -28.13
CA ALA A 596 -1.53 -4.36 -28.81
C ALA A 596 -2.06 -3.97 -30.20
N LEU A 597 -2.54 -2.74 -30.38
CA LEU A 597 -3.01 -2.25 -31.68
C LEU A 597 -1.86 -1.77 -32.58
N ALA A 598 -0.76 -1.25 -32.01
CA ALA A 598 0.41 -0.83 -32.79
C ALA A 598 1.28 -2.02 -33.22
N THR A 599 1.53 -2.99 -32.33
CA THR A 599 2.37 -4.18 -32.55
C THR A 599 1.63 -5.46 -32.12
N PRO A 600 0.60 -5.91 -32.86
CA PRO A 600 -0.23 -7.06 -32.46
C PRO A 600 0.54 -8.39 -32.33
N PHE A 601 1.63 -8.55 -33.09
CA PHE A 601 2.46 -9.76 -33.07
C PHE A 601 3.36 -9.87 -31.83
N ASP A 602 3.42 -8.84 -30.96
CA ASP A 602 4.01 -8.98 -29.63
C ASP A 602 3.17 -9.95 -28.76
N TYR A 603 1.87 -10.07 -29.06
CA TYR A 603 0.91 -10.89 -28.30
C TYR A 603 0.43 -12.12 -29.08
N LEU A 604 0.39 -12.02 -30.41
CA LEU A 604 -0.04 -13.10 -31.31
C LEU A 604 1.19 -13.83 -31.86
N LEU A 605 1.25 -15.15 -31.67
CA LEU A 605 2.27 -15.99 -32.31
C LEU A 605 2.11 -15.93 -33.83
N SER A 606 3.02 -15.22 -34.50
CA SER A 606 3.13 -15.18 -35.97
C SER A 606 3.92 -16.39 -36.47
N SER A 607 3.48 -17.02 -37.55
CA SER A 607 4.24 -18.07 -38.25
C SER A 607 5.36 -17.54 -39.14
N SER A 608 5.57 -16.23 -39.18
CA SER A 608 6.61 -15.58 -40.00
C SER A 608 7.56 -14.74 -39.15
N ASP A 609 8.85 -15.10 -39.21
CA ASP A 609 10.02 -14.50 -38.54
C ASP A 609 10.36 -13.06 -38.96
N VAL A 610 9.41 -12.29 -39.48
CA VAL A 610 9.67 -10.94 -39.98
C VAL A 610 9.17 -9.93 -38.97
N THR A 611 10.08 -9.10 -38.48
CA THR A 611 9.78 -7.83 -37.81
C THR A 611 9.04 -6.92 -38.81
N MET A 612 7.72 -7.12 -38.92
CA MET A 612 6.85 -6.36 -39.82
C MET A 612 6.71 -4.94 -39.28
N THR A 613 7.62 -4.06 -39.69
CA THR A 613 7.57 -2.60 -39.48
C THR A 613 6.57 -1.91 -40.40
N LYS A 614 5.92 -2.65 -41.32
CA LYS A 614 4.91 -2.14 -42.24
C LYS A 614 3.54 -2.77 -41.93
N VAL A 615 2.50 -1.95 -42.09
CA VAL A 615 1.09 -2.38 -42.08
C VAL A 615 0.92 -3.52 -43.09
N SER A 616 0.37 -4.65 -42.65
CA SER A 616 0.20 -5.87 -43.47
C SER A 616 -1.22 -6.41 -43.29
N ALA A 617 -1.80 -6.98 -44.35
CA ALA A 617 -3.13 -7.59 -44.32
C ALA A 617 -3.19 -8.83 -43.41
N LYS A 618 -2.04 -9.38 -43.02
CA LYS A 618 -1.95 -10.46 -42.02
C LYS A 618 -2.23 -10.00 -40.59
N GLN A 619 -2.26 -8.69 -40.33
CA GLN A 619 -2.61 -8.14 -39.02
C GLN A 619 -4.13 -8.17 -38.81
N PRO A 620 -4.60 -8.17 -37.55
CA PRO A 620 -6.02 -7.97 -37.26
C PRO A 620 -6.53 -6.64 -37.86
N ALA A 621 -7.73 -6.65 -38.45
CA ALA A 621 -8.34 -5.49 -39.09
C ALA A 621 -8.35 -4.23 -38.20
N THR A 622 -8.60 -4.40 -36.90
CA THR A 622 -8.63 -3.30 -35.92
C THR A 622 -7.26 -2.67 -35.70
N ALA A 623 -6.17 -3.46 -35.77
CA ALA A 623 -4.80 -2.95 -35.68
C ALA A 623 -4.40 -2.17 -36.94
N ILE A 624 -4.73 -2.69 -38.13
CA ILE A 624 -4.52 -2.01 -39.42
C ILE A 624 -5.23 -0.65 -39.41
N LEU A 625 -6.51 -0.63 -39.03
CA LEU A 625 -7.30 0.59 -38.98
C LEU A 625 -6.75 1.59 -37.94
N TYR A 626 -6.23 1.09 -36.80
CA TYR A 626 -5.60 1.92 -35.79
C TYR A 626 -4.28 2.56 -36.26
N GLN A 627 -3.42 1.83 -36.96
CA GLN A 627 -2.18 2.35 -37.52
C GLN A 627 -2.45 3.44 -38.58
N LEU A 628 -3.38 3.19 -39.50
CA LEU A 628 -3.84 4.19 -40.47
C LEU A 628 -4.50 5.40 -39.80
N TYR A 629 -5.23 5.15 -38.71
CA TYR A 629 -5.77 6.20 -37.87
C TYR A 629 -4.64 7.04 -37.27
N LEU A 630 -3.54 6.48 -36.75
CA LEU A 630 -2.43 7.26 -36.19
C LEU A 630 -1.82 8.23 -37.21
N ASP A 631 -1.63 7.79 -38.45
CA ASP A 631 -1.06 8.60 -39.54
C ASP A 631 -1.98 9.74 -40.02
N SER A 632 -3.28 9.67 -39.70
CA SER A 632 -4.27 10.66 -40.12
C SER A 632 -4.28 11.95 -39.27
N GLY A 633 -4.92 13.02 -39.76
CA GLY A 633 -5.09 14.26 -39.01
C GLY A 633 -6.13 14.18 -37.88
N ALA A 634 -6.34 15.28 -37.14
CA ALA A 634 -7.32 15.34 -36.04
C ALA A 634 -8.79 15.11 -36.48
N LEU A 635 -9.09 15.39 -37.76
CA LEU A 635 -10.36 15.07 -38.41
C LEU A 635 -10.06 14.16 -39.60
N VAL A 636 -10.65 12.98 -39.58
CA VAL A 636 -10.41 11.93 -40.57
C VAL A 636 -11.66 11.77 -41.43
N ASN A 637 -11.53 11.90 -42.75
CA ASN A 637 -12.60 11.58 -43.67
C ASN A 637 -12.78 10.06 -43.72
N ILE A 638 -14.00 9.56 -43.50
CA ILE A 638 -14.28 8.12 -43.47
C ILE A 638 -13.96 7.47 -44.82
N HIS A 639 -14.24 8.18 -45.92
CA HIS A 639 -13.98 7.64 -47.26
C HIS A 639 -12.48 7.43 -47.50
N ASP A 640 -11.65 8.41 -47.14
CA ASP A 640 -10.19 8.33 -47.34
C ASP A 640 -9.58 7.24 -46.44
N LEU A 641 -10.11 7.08 -45.22
CA LEU A 641 -9.69 6.02 -44.31
C LEU A 641 -10.08 4.62 -44.83
N TRP A 642 -11.28 4.48 -45.41
CA TRP A 642 -11.70 3.25 -46.08
C TRP A 642 -10.81 2.90 -47.27
N GLN A 643 -10.50 3.87 -48.14
CA GLN A 643 -9.63 3.66 -49.29
C GLN A 643 -8.21 3.24 -48.86
N ALA A 644 -7.65 3.88 -47.83
CA ALA A 644 -6.37 3.51 -47.27
C ALA A 644 -6.39 2.09 -46.65
N PHE A 645 -7.47 1.73 -45.97
CA PHE A 645 -7.66 0.40 -45.40
C PHE A 645 -7.75 -0.68 -46.49
N TYR A 646 -8.56 -0.45 -47.51
CA TYR A 646 -8.73 -1.38 -48.63
C TYR A 646 -7.43 -1.60 -49.42
N GLY A 647 -6.63 -0.55 -49.64
CA GLY A 647 -5.34 -0.65 -50.33
C GLY A 647 -4.30 -1.56 -49.64
N VAL A 648 -4.41 -1.78 -48.32
CA VAL A 648 -3.56 -2.74 -47.60
C VAL A 648 -3.87 -4.18 -48.02
N PHE A 649 -5.14 -4.50 -48.25
CA PHE A 649 -5.58 -5.85 -48.67
C PHE A 649 -5.34 -6.08 -50.16
N GLU A 650 -5.54 -5.07 -51.02
CA GLU A 650 -5.23 -5.17 -52.46
C GLU A 650 -3.75 -5.47 -52.74
N THR A 651 -2.84 -4.97 -51.91
CA THR A 651 -1.40 -5.12 -52.13
C THR A 651 -0.89 -6.54 -51.81
N GLU A 652 -1.57 -7.28 -50.93
CA GLU A 652 -1.11 -8.57 -50.42
C GLU A 652 -1.91 -9.78 -50.94
N GLU A 653 -3.18 -9.63 -51.34
CA GLU A 653 -3.99 -10.71 -51.91
C GLU A 653 -4.02 -10.62 -53.46
N ALA A 654 -3.22 -11.48 -54.11
CA ALA A 654 -3.08 -11.50 -55.57
C ALA A 654 -4.31 -12.09 -56.33
N ASP A 655 -5.25 -12.70 -55.62
CA ASP A 655 -6.55 -13.17 -56.14
C ASP A 655 -7.64 -12.27 -55.55
N GLY A 656 -8.48 -11.69 -56.41
CA GLY A 656 -9.41 -10.60 -56.06
C GLY A 656 -10.14 -10.79 -54.73
N CYS A 657 -9.85 -9.89 -53.79
CA CYS A 657 -10.47 -9.84 -52.47
C CYS A 657 -11.97 -9.50 -52.60
N ASP A 658 -12.84 -10.12 -51.79
CA ASP A 658 -14.27 -9.77 -51.78
C ASP A 658 -14.48 -8.42 -51.07
N ASP A 659 -14.76 -7.37 -51.85
CA ASP A 659 -15.04 -6.02 -51.37
C ASP A 659 -16.03 -5.99 -50.19
N ARG A 660 -17.04 -6.87 -50.20
CA ARG A 660 -18.05 -6.91 -49.13
C ARG A 660 -17.47 -7.46 -47.84
N ALA A 661 -16.56 -8.43 -47.93
CA ALA A 661 -15.87 -8.99 -46.78
C ALA A 661 -14.95 -7.94 -46.14
N VAL A 662 -14.13 -7.25 -46.94
CA VAL A 662 -13.23 -6.18 -46.43
C VAL A 662 -14.04 -5.02 -45.84
N MET A 663 -15.15 -4.65 -46.46
CA MET A 663 -16.06 -3.62 -45.94
C MET A 663 -16.65 -4.01 -44.58
N SER A 664 -17.03 -5.29 -44.42
CA SER A 664 -17.51 -5.80 -43.13
C SER A 664 -16.43 -5.75 -42.03
N LEU A 665 -15.18 -6.07 -42.37
CA LEU A 665 -14.04 -5.98 -41.47
C LEU A 665 -13.76 -4.54 -41.06
N PHE A 666 -13.84 -3.60 -42.01
CA PHE A 666 -13.69 -2.17 -41.73
C PHE A 666 -14.77 -1.64 -40.79
N TYR A 667 -16.05 -1.97 -41.01
CA TYR A 667 -17.11 -1.56 -40.10
C TYR A 667 -16.98 -2.20 -38.72
N GLY A 668 -16.55 -3.47 -38.65
CA GLY A 668 -16.24 -4.16 -37.39
C GLY A 668 -15.13 -3.44 -36.63
N ALA A 669 -13.98 -3.22 -37.27
CA ALA A 669 -12.84 -2.50 -36.72
C ALA A 669 -13.21 -1.08 -36.28
N LEU A 670 -14.00 -0.36 -37.07
CA LEU A 670 -14.46 0.99 -36.73
C LEU A 670 -15.38 0.98 -35.49
N SER A 671 -16.24 -0.02 -35.38
CA SER A 671 -17.11 -0.22 -34.21
C SER A 671 -16.29 -0.52 -32.95
N GLU A 672 -15.25 -1.36 -33.05
CA GLU A 672 -14.34 -1.67 -31.96
C GLU A 672 -13.55 -0.42 -31.51
N LEU A 673 -12.96 0.33 -32.44
CA LEU A 673 -12.26 1.59 -32.12
C LEU A 673 -13.17 2.64 -31.50
N LYS A 674 -14.45 2.65 -31.88
CA LYS A 674 -15.47 3.48 -31.23
C LYS A 674 -15.81 2.98 -29.83
N ALA A 675 -15.89 1.67 -29.61
CA ALA A 675 -16.13 1.07 -28.29
C ALA A 675 -14.96 1.33 -27.32
N PHE A 676 -13.71 1.29 -27.81
CA PHE A 676 -12.53 1.70 -27.04
C PHE A 676 -12.50 3.21 -26.74
N GLY A 677 -13.32 4.02 -27.42
CA GLY A 677 -13.36 5.46 -27.26
C GLY A 677 -12.22 6.21 -27.96
N VAL A 678 -11.49 5.54 -28.86
CA VAL A 678 -10.43 6.14 -29.70
C VAL A 678 -11.04 7.10 -30.74
N ILE A 679 -12.23 6.76 -31.23
CA ILE A 679 -12.91 7.50 -32.30
C ILE A 679 -14.26 8.02 -31.82
N LYS A 680 -14.58 9.27 -32.18
CA LYS A 680 -15.92 9.86 -32.00
C LYS A 680 -16.44 10.42 -33.32
N ASN A 681 -17.76 10.35 -33.52
CA ASN A 681 -18.39 11.00 -34.67
C ASN A 681 -18.21 12.52 -34.55
N SER A 682 -17.73 13.16 -35.63
CA SER A 682 -17.59 14.61 -35.65
C SER A 682 -18.96 15.27 -35.68
N ARG A 683 -19.19 16.24 -34.80
CA ARG A 683 -20.35 17.16 -34.89
C ARG A 683 -20.08 18.36 -35.80
N LYS A 684 -18.81 18.57 -36.23
CA LYS A 684 -18.39 19.74 -37.01
C LYS A 684 -18.47 19.52 -38.53
N LYS A 685 -18.28 18.29 -38.99
CA LYS A 685 -18.34 17.92 -40.41
C LYS A 685 -19.03 16.57 -40.56
N THR A 686 -19.94 16.46 -41.53
CA THR A 686 -20.56 15.19 -41.93
C THR A 686 -19.50 14.26 -42.51
N ASP A 687 -19.66 12.95 -42.30
CA ASP A 687 -18.76 11.90 -42.80
C ASP A 687 -17.30 11.98 -42.33
N HIS A 688 -17.06 12.69 -41.22
CA HIS A 688 -15.76 12.78 -40.58
C HIS A 688 -15.78 12.16 -39.19
N LEU A 689 -14.68 11.49 -38.87
CA LEU A 689 -14.35 11.00 -37.55
C LEU A 689 -13.45 12.03 -36.87
N ALA A 690 -13.70 12.29 -35.59
CA ALA A 690 -12.82 13.09 -34.75
C ALA A 690 -11.95 12.16 -33.91
N LYS A 691 -10.64 12.38 -33.95
CA LYS A 691 -9.69 11.73 -33.04
C LYS A 691 -10.03 12.09 -31.60
N SER A 692 -10.11 11.10 -30.72
CA SER A 692 -10.15 11.36 -29.27
C SER A 692 -8.72 11.60 -28.75
N ALA A 693 -8.53 11.85 -27.44
CA ALA A 693 -7.23 12.19 -26.85
C ALA A 693 -6.15 11.09 -26.92
N TRP A 694 -6.42 9.99 -27.63
CA TRP A 694 -5.50 8.90 -27.91
C TRP A 694 -4.68 9.27 -29.16
N MET A 695 -3.58 10.00 -28.93
CA MET A 695 -2.70 10.55 -29.98
C MET A 695 -1.48 9.65 -30.28
N GLY A 696 -1.51 8.39 -29.88
CA GLY A 696 -0.36 7.48 -29.93
C GLY A 696 0.50 7.53 -28.67
N LEU A 697 1.44 6.58 -28.58
CA LEU A 697 2.46 6.48 -27.53
C LEU A 697 3.64 7.41 -27.77
#